data_AF-A0A8B9QL08-F1
#
_entry.id   AF-A0A8B9QL08-F1
#
_cell.length_a   1.000
_cell.length_b   1.000
_cell.length_c   1.000
_cell.angle_alpha   90.00
_cell.angle_beta   90.00
_cell.angle_gamma   90.00
#
_symmetry.space_group_name_H-M   'P 1'
#
loop_
_entity.id
_entity.type
_entity.pdbx_description
1 polymer ?
#
loop_
_entity_poly.entity_id
_entity_poly.type
_entity_poly.pdbx_seq_one_letter_code
_entity_poly.pdbx_strand_id
1 'polypeptide(L)'
;MVASAPTTAAQLAFTSTSAQPAPARSSLALYFPVRCTIVCTEDCRSKNLIAEMGPSSNYDLSVNSPSRNKRSSGDMPLAVDQNNATQHGKVHNLQVVDVGVTSVNLTWEVNNNTSDNYTYRIEVSNDTSVWYKTSNGTEAEITGLIPGTNYSFTVFAVAADNQTEGEGASISQYTRPSKVDDLQIVDVGVTSVKLKWKVNDNALDPYTYRIEIANVKNETSNGTEAKITGLIPGTNYSFTVFAVAADNQTEGEGVSISQYTRPNKVLDLQVVDVDETSVNLTWKVNDNASDSYTYRIEIANVGNRSSDATNASITGLIPGTCYNFTVFAVAADNQTEGEGEPKSQCTRPSKVDDLQVVDVGVTSVKLKWKVNDNASHSYTYRIEIANVKNETLNHTETEITGLIPGTNYSFTVFAVAADGKTEGEGAFISQYTKPSKVDLQVVDFGVTSVNLTWKVNDSASHTYTYRIKVSNDTSVWYKTLKDKEVEITGLIPGTNYNFTVFAVAADNQTEGEGVSISQYTRPSKVDDLQIVDVGETSVNLTWEVNDNASDTYTYRIEVANGASVWNETSNGTEAEITGLIPGTNYNFTVFAVAADGQTEGEGEPKSQCTRPSKVDDLQVVDVGVTSVNLTWEVNDSASDTYTYRIEVANGTSFWNETSNVKKAEITELIPGTNYNFTVFAVAADNQTEGEGASISQYTIPSPVNSFQCEPVANMSYLMLKWECPYGNYSGFIIKIYSADSSVITEESQSCSEGFKTSPLDYFKTYNVTVTTFSNGITSSPVQKTCKTSITDPPAPKEPPVVKVLSYNSFSVEFSDFEAVYGPLKAYAVMIITEEGCPPLKSKLNYTYEDFKKKKTGTYVTYVIETEKAKLPSFRSEHIINVGKGNTMYGYKNGPLTPLHSYRASVAGFTNINFTAENIIMEEYSYVSFSPCSDKVSLPQDPGVIAGAVIGCLLAILAVVAIVGYIFWTRRRKDKRNTEVSFSPIKSKMIKVENFESYFKKQQADSNCGFAEEYEELKSTGVHQTKSAAENPDNRGKNRYNNVLPYDISRVKLSDLNSGSGDYINANYMPGYSSNKAFIAAQGPLANTTEDFWRMIWDKSIYCIVMLTKCVEQARTKCEQYWPDKQSKTYGDIAVTVVLETVLPEWTIRDFNVENANTGESRTVRQFHFTSWPDHGVPETTDLLINFRHHVHEYSSQNPIDSPVLVHCSAGVGRTGTFIAIDRLIQQIEMENSGGCVWSGV
;
A
#
# COMPACT_ATOMS: atom_id res chain seq x y z
N MET A 1 -14.89 44.73 -17.37
CA MET A 1 -13.80 45.23 -18.23
C MET A 1 -13.16 44.04 -18.95
N VAL A 2 -12.81 44.19 -20.23
CA VAL A 2 -11.82 43.45 -21.06
C VAL A 2 -11.17 42.22 -20.37
N ALA A 3 -11.46 40.95 -20.73
CA ALA A 3 -11.02 40.16 -21.91
C ALA A 3 -9.48 39.93 -21.98
N SER A 4 -8.91 38.78 -22.38
CA SER A 4 -9.40 37.41 -22.72
C SER A 4 -8.21 36.42 -22.74
N ALA A 5 -8.48 35.09 -22.75
CA ALA A 5 -7.48 34.01 -22.65
C ALA A 5 -6.55 33.83 -23.89
N PRO A 6 -5.63 32.83 -23.89
CA PRO A 6 -6.02 31.55 -24.48
C PRO A 6 -5.51 30.24 -23.82
N THR A 7 -6.10 29.16 -24.32
CA THR A 7 -6.02 27.72 -24.03
C THR A 7 -4.69 27.00 -24.30
N THR A 8 -4.54 25.79 -23.72
CA THR A 8 -3.70 24.69 -24.26
C THR A 8 -4.44 23.35 -24.16
N ALA A 9 -4.36 22.51 -25.20
CA ALA A 9 -4.85 21.13 -25.20
C ALA A 9 -4.21 20.32 -26.37
N ALA A 10 -3.72 19.10 -26.07
CA ALA A 10 -3.50 17.93 -26.95
C ALA A 10 -2.69 18.10 -28.28
N GLN A 11 -2.10 17.09 -28.94
CA GLN A 11 -2.20 15.62 -28.81
C GLN A 11 -0.97 14.89 -29.45
N LEU A 12 -0.82 13.60 -29.13
CA LEU A 12 0.03 12.52 -29.68
C LEU A 12 0.53 12.59 -31.16
N ALA A 13 1.75 12.04 -31.44
CA ALA A 13 1.96 10.88 -32.35
C ALA A 13 3.46 10.48 -32.60
N PHE A 14 3.67 9.24 -33.06
CA PHE A 14 4.94 8.56 -33.39
C PHE A 14 5.61 9.04 -34.72
N THR A 15 6.93 8.84 -34.91
CA THR A 15 7.53 7.83 -35.85
C THR A 15 9.06 7.94 -36.11
N SER A 16 9.58 6.82 -36.63
CA SER A 16 10.92 6.29 -36.90
C SER A 16 11.90 6.97 -37.90
N THR A 17 13.21 6.78 -37.62
CA THR A 17 14.34 6.41 -38.52
C THR A 17 14.76 7.19 -39.78
N SER A 18 16.08 7.39 -39.91
CA SER A 18 16.99 7.07 -41.06
C SER A 18 17.98 8.20 -41.46
N ALA A 19 18.97 7.89 -42.31
CA ALA A 19 20.31 8.50 -42.28
C ALA A 19 20.76 9.29 -43.54
N GLN A 20 21.64 10.29 -43.32
CA GLN A 20 22.69 10.84 -44.22
C GLN A 20 22.29 11.46 -45.59
N PRO A 21 23.13 12.27 -46.29
CA PRO A 21 24.61 12.35 -46.28
C PRO A 21 25.26 13.78 -46.26
N ALA A 22 26.60 13.82 -46.32
CA ALA A 22 27.47 15.02 -46.41
C ALA A 22 27.78 15.46 -47.88
N PRO A 23 28.56 16.55 -48.17
CA PRO A 23 30.04 16.45 -48.19
C PRO A 23 30.90 17.76 -48.03
N ALA A 24 32.24 17.58 -47.91
CA ALA A 24 33.35 18.51 -48.27
C ALA A 24 33.53 19.83 -47.45
N ARG A 25 34.72 20.40 -47.16
CA ARG A 25 36.18 20.22 -47.45
C ARG A 25 36.97 21.17 -46.49
N SER A 26 38.30 21.17 -46.26
CA SER A 26 39.39 20.17 -46.26
C SER A 26 40.75 20.86 -45.92
N SER A 27 41.75 20.12 -45.39
CA SER A 27 43.22 20.43 -45.33
C SER A 27 43.70 21.65 -44.50
N LEU A 28 44.89 21.69 -43.85
CA LEU A 28 46.08 20.81 -43.80
C LEU A 28 46.89 21.07 -42.49
N ALA A 29 47.72 20.11 -42.03
CA ALA A 29 49.05 20.24 -41.35
C ALA A 29 49.30 21.34 -40.28
N LEU A 30 50.06 21.18 -39.18
CA LEU A 30 50.88 20.13 -38.52
C LEU A 30 51.09 20.66 -37.05
N TYR A 31 51.82 20.06 -36.09
CA TYR A 31 52.81 18.98 -36.07
C TYR A 31 52.60 18.10 -34.80
N PHE A 32 53.68 17.61 -34.19
CA PHE A 32 53.77 16.58 -33.13
C PHE A 32 55.27 16.53 -32.68
N PRO A 33 55.75 15.70 -31.69
CA PRO A 33 55.06 14.94 -30.63
C PRO A 33 55.86 14.71 -29.28
N VAL A 34 55.27 13.89 -28.36
CA VAL A 34 55.93 12.74 -27.63
C VAL A 34 56.94 13.04 -26.48
N ARG A 35 57.05 12.25 -25.37
CA ARG A 35 56.41 10.97 -24.97
C ARG A 35 56.33 10.78 -23.44
N CYS A 36 55.43 9.86 -23.02
CA CYS A 36 55.53 9.10 -21.77
C CYS A 36 56.53 7.92 -21.88
N THR A 37 56.94 7.36 -20.74
CA THR A 37 57.53 6.00 -20.66
C THR A 37 57.24 5.36 -19.29
N ILE A 38 56.88 4.08 -19.29
CA ILE A 38 56.84 3.22 -18.09
C ILE A 38 57.67 1.96 -18.35
N VAL A 39 58.59 1.70 -17.41
CA VAL A 39 59.20 0.45 -16.90
C VAL A 39 58.90 -0.89 -17.59
N CYS A 40 59.95 -1.71 -17.88
CA CYS A 40 60.12 -3.08 -17.32
C CYS A 40 61.38 -3.87 -17.78
N THR A 41 62.11 -4.41 -16.78
CA THR A 41 62.79 -5.73 -16.69
C THR A 41 64.02 -6.13 -17.56
N GLU A 42 64.66 -7.24 -17.17
CA GLU A 42 66.10 -7.55 -17.24
C GLU A 42 66.57 -8.55 -18.34
N ASP A 43 67.92 -8.65 -18.44
CA ASP A 43 68.74 -9.88 -18.55
C ASP A 43 69.52 -10.18 -19.87
N CYS A 44 70.54 -11.05 -19.76
CA CYS A 44 71.79 -11.06 -20.53
C CYS A 44 71.88 -12.11 -21.66
N ARG A 45 72.61 -11.80 -22.77
CA ARG A 45 73.86 -12.50 -23.21
C ARG A 45 74.28 -12.33 -24.69
N SER A 46 75.53 -11.90 -24.86
CA SER A 46 76.59 -12.44 -25.76
C SER A 46 76.50 -12.48 -27.32
N LYS A 47 77.52 -11.81 -27.91
CA LYS A 47 78.58 -12.32 -28.83
C LYS A 47 78.56 -12.01 -30.35
N ASN A 48 79.80 -11.77 -30.80
CA ASN A 48 80.37 -11.62 -32.15
C ASN A 48 80.04 -10.30 -32.90
N LEU A 49 80.92 -9.64 -33.66
CA LEU A 49 82.39 -9.58 -33.91
C LEU A 49 82.56 -9.05 -35.35
N ILE A 50 83.68 -8.33 -35.63
CA ILE A 50 84.10 -7.69 -36.91
C ILE A 50 83.52 -6.26 -37.05
N ALA A 51 84.26 -5.18 -37.41
CA ALA A 51 85.65 -5.06 -37.90
C ALA A 51 86.49 -3.89 -37.29
N GLU A 52 87.79 -3.94 -37.63
CA GLU A 52 88.81 -2.90 -37.96
C GLU A 52 88.41 -1.40 -38.07
N MET A 53 89.31 -0.39 -37.96
CA MET A 53 90.79 -0.35 -38.03
C MET A 53 91.45 0.44 -36.88
N GLY A 54 92.74 0.16 -36.65
CA GLY A 54 93.60 0.83 -35.67
C GLY A 54 94.46 1.98 -36.24
N PRO A 55 95.49 2.44 -35.49
CA PRO A 55 96.19 3.72 -35.72
C PRO A 55 97.56 3.61 -36.42
N SER A 56 98.06 4.75 -36.91
CA SER A 56 99.47 5.00 -37.29
C SER A 56 99.75 6.52 -37.27
N SER A 57 100.46 7.07 -36.28
CA SER A 57 101.94 7.24 -36.21
C SER A 57 102.51 8.36 -37.09
N ASN A 58 103.27 9.32 -36.51
CA ASN A 58 104.73 9.44 -36.77
C ASN A 58 105.40 10.71 -36.21
N TYR A 59 106.65 10.53 -35.72
CA TYR A 59 107.78 11.49 -35.60
C TYR A 59 107.57 12.81 -34.79
N ASP A 60 108.57 13.42 -34.16
CA ASP A 60 109.99 13.03 -33.94
C ASP A 60 110.51 13.73 -32.67
N LEU A 61 111.55 13.17 -32.01
CA LEU A 61 112.46 13.92 -31.13
C LEU A 61 113.73 13.10 -30.84
N SER A 62 114.88 13.60 -31.30
CA SER A 62 116.22 13.01 -31.13
C SER A 62 116.61 12.86 -29.65
N VAL A 63 117.15 11.73 -29.15
CA VAL A 63 118.44 11.07 -29.51
C VAL A 63 119.62 12.01 -29.14
N ASN A 64 120.61 11.66 -28.30
CA ASN A 64 121.14 10.34 -27.92
C ASN A 64 121.84 10.33 -26.55
N SER A 65 121.93 9.15 -25.90
CA SER A 65 123.12 8.64 -25.14
C SER A 65 122.82 7.36 -24.32
N PRO A 66 123.41 6.20 -24.65
CA PRO A 66 123.40 5.01 -23.79
C PRO A 66 124.81 4.52 -23.36
N SER A 67 124.82 3.58 -22.42
CA SER A 67 125.98 3.01 -21.69
C SER A 67 126.88 2.02 -22.45
N ARG A 68 128.20 1.96 -22.15
CA ARG A 68 128.90 0.83 -21.44
C ARG A 68 130.46 0.81 -21.55
N ASN A 69 131.11 0.63 -20.40
CA ASN A 69 132.32 -0.16 -20.06
C ASN A 69 133.63 -0.23 -20.92
N LYS A 70 134.73 0.19 -20.26
CA LYS A 70 136.07 -0.44 -20.05
C LYS A 70 137.16 -0.59 -21.16
N ARG A 71 138.34 -0.05 -20.78
CA ARG A 71 139.76 -0.52 -20.93
C ARG A 71 140.62 -0.17 -22.18
N SER A 72 141.55 0.77 -21.94
CA SER A 72 143.04 0.74 -22.13
C SER A 72 143.71 0.46 -23.50
N SER A 73 144.66 1.33 -23.89
CA SER A 73 146.09 0.98 -24.17
C SER A 73 147.01 2.18 -24.51
N GLY A 74 148.22 2.24 -23.90
CA GLY A 74 149.44 2.98 -24.34
C GLY A 74 149.44 4.53 -24.31
N ASP A 75 150.55 5.27 -24.13
CA ASP A 75 151.96 4.99 -23.75
C ASP A 75 152.55 6.31 -23.15
N MET A 76 153.27 6.34 -22.01
CA MET A 76 154.70 6.06 -21.74
C MET A 76 155.66 7.31 -21.90
N PRO A 77 156.93 7.33 -21.41
CA PRO A 77 157.30 8.22 -20.27
C PRO A 77 158.68 8.94 -20.41
N LEU A 78 159.34 9.24 -19.27
CA LEU A 78 160.80 9.26 -18.91
C LEU A 78 161.15 10.54 -18.10
N ALA A 79 161.63 10.50 -16.84
CA ALA A 79 162.88 9.91 -16.28
C ALA A 79 164.14 10.69 -16.72
N VAL A 80 165.17 10.95 -15.89
CA VAL A 80 166.10 9.98 -15.26
C VAL A 80 167.00 10.66 -14.19
N ASP A 81 167.33 9.90 -13.12
CA ASP A 81 168.53 9.81 -12.24
C ASP A 81 169.61 10.93 -12.10
N GLN A 82 169.97 11.32 -10.86
CA GLN A 82 171.14 10.93 -10.02
C GLN A 82 172.53 11.52 -10.36
N ASN A 83 173.27 12.07 -9.39
CA ASN A 83 174.22 11.32 -8.53
C ASN A 83 175.06 12.18 -7.55
N ASN A 84 175.64 11.51 -6.54
CA ASN A 84 176.30 12.06 -5.33
C ASN A 84 177.79 12.41 -5.46
N ALA A 85 178.25 13.37 -4.63
CA ALA A 85 179.43 13.34 -3.71
C ALA A 85 179.67 14.78 -3.15
N THR A 86 180.05 15.09 -1.90
CA THR A 86 180.48 14.32 -0.69
C THR A 86 180.01 15.09 0.58
N GLN A 87 180.07 14.50 1.79
CA GLN A 87 179.11 14.79 2.88
C GLN A 87 179.69 15.46 4.15
N HIS A 88 178.90 16.37 4.75
CA HIS A 88 178.98 16.86 6.15
C HIS A 88 177.68 16.47 6.91
N GLY A 89 177.64 16.57 8.24
CA GLY A 89 176.49 16.15 9.07
C GLY A 89 175.16 16.83 8.69
N LYS A 90 174.09 16.05 8.56
CA LYS A 90 172.79 16.46 7.98
C LYS A 90 171.60 15.96 8.81
N VAL A 91 170.59 16.81 9.01
CA VAL A 91 169.29 16.46 9.60
C VAL A 91 168.44 15.72 8.57
N HIS A 92 167.74 14.67 9.00
CA HIS A 92 166.82 13.90 8.16
C HIS A 92 165.65 13.34 8.96
N ASN A 93 164.68 12.74 8.26
CA ASN A 93 163.52 12.09 8.86
C ASN A 93 162.66 13.01 9.77
N LEU A 94 162.52 14.29 9.40
CA LEU A 94 161.63 15.23 10.08
C LEU A 94 160.17 14.84 9.84
N GLN A 95 159.43 14.58 10.92
CA GLN A 95 158.02 14.16 10.88
C GLN A 95 157.17 14.96 11.88
N VAL A 96 155.89 15.16 11.54
CA VAL A 96 154.86 15.59 12.49
C VAL A 96 154.23 14.35 13.13
N VAL A 97 154.19 14.31 14.46
CA VAL A 97 153.68 13.16 15.23
C VAL A 97 152.24 13.40 15.71
N ASP A 98 151.91 14.62 16.09
CA ASP A 98 150.57 15.01 16.54
C ASP A 98 150.27 16.48 16.20
N VAL A 99 148.98 16.77 16.03
CA VAL A 99 148.41 18.04 15.59
C VAL A 99 147.27 18.42 16.52
N GLY A 100 147.54 19.35 17.41
CA GLY A 100 146.55 19.98 18.27
C GLY A 100 145.85 21.16 17.60
N VAL A 101 144.96 21.81 18.36
CA VAL A 101 144.29 23.05 17.95
C VAL A 101 145.26 24.25 17.97
N THR A 102 146.27 24.25 18.84
CA THR A 102 147.27 25.33 18.97
C THR A 102 148.71 24.83 19.13
N SER A 103 148.98 23.56 18.80
CA SER A 103 150.31 22.96 18.86
C SER A 103 150.55 21.91 17.78
N VAL A 104 151.83 21.71 17.42
CA VAL A 104 152.31 20.66 16.51
C VAL A 104 153.57 20.03 17.10
N ASN A 105 153.65 18.70 17.12
CA ASN A 105 154.78 17.94 17.66
C ASN A 105 155.69 17.42 16.53
N LEU A 106 156.99 17.70 16.64
CA LEU A 106 158.02 17.38 15.62
C LEU A 106 159.10 16.45 16.17
N THR A 107 159.58 15.53 15.33
CA THR A 107 160.72 14.62 15.62
C THR A 107 161.63 14.49 14.39
N TRP A 108 162.95 14.31 14.57
CA TRP A 108 163.96 14.21 13.49
C TRP A 108 165.21 13.40 13.90
N GLU A 109 166.13 13.12 12.98
CA GLU A 109 167.34 12.31 13.22
C GLU A 109 168.62 12.92 12.60
N VAL A 110 169.81 12.58 13.12
CA VAL A 110 171.13 13.03 12.62
C VAL A 110 172.14 11.88 12.54
N ASN A 111 172.95 11.89 11.47
CA ASN A 111 174.06 10.95 11.25
C ASN A 111 175.33 11.38 12.01
N ASN A 112 175.85 10.53 12.91
CA ASN A 112 177.04 10.84 13.71
C ASN A 112 178.07 9.69 13.68
N ASN A 113 179.36 9.98 13.45
CA ASN A 113 180.43 8.97 13.31
C ASN A 113 181.75 9.31 14.04
N THR A 114 181.84 10.46 14.72
CA THR A 114 182.86 10.77 15.74
C THR A 114 182.16 11.41 16.94
N SER A 115 182.77 11.37 18.12
CA SER A 115 182.14 11.72 19.39
C SER A 115 182.04 13.24 19.62
N ASP A 116 181.26 13.91 18.77
CA ASP A 116 180.95 15.35 18.83
C ASP A 116 179.45 15.54 19.17
N ASN A 117 179.15 16.60 19.94
CA ASN A 117 177.83 16.83 20.55
C ASN A 117 177.12 18.01 19.86
N TYR A 118 175.91 17.81 19.33
CA TYR A 118 175.16 18.81 18.54
C TYR A 118 173.97 19.41 19.31
N THR A 119 173.59 20.65 18.98
CA THR A 119 172.33 21.29 19.39
C THR A 119 171.47 21.63 18.18
N TYR A 120 170.15 21.77 18.34
CA TYR A 120 169.21 21.96 17.23
C TYR A 120 168.53 23.33 17.28
N ARG A 121 168.37 23.96 16.11
CA ARG A 121 167.59 25.18 15.92
C ARG A 121 166.40 24.87 15.00
N ILE A 122 165.19 25.01 15.53
CA ILE A 122 163.93 24.88 14.81
C ILE A 122 163.45 26.28 14.46
N GLU A 123 163.40 26.60 13.18
CA GLU A 123 162.70 27.76 12.64
C GLU A 123 161.23 27.41 12.42
N VAL A 124 160.34 28.17 13.04
CA VAL A 124 158.90 28.07 12.90
C VAL A 124 158.44 29.27 12.09
N SER A 125 157.74 29.00 10.99
CA SER A 125 157.23 30.03 10.09
C SER A 125 155.76 29.78 9.76
N ASN A 126 155.00 30.87 9.62
CA ASN A 126 153.84 30.93 8.75
C ASN A 126 154.00 32.15 7.84
N ASP A 127 153.02 32.42 6.97
CA ASP A 127 153.09 33.52 6.00
C ASP A 127 153.23 34.93 6.63
N THR A 128 153.06 35.07 7.96
CA THR A 128 153.10 36.36 8.68
C THR A 128 154.25 36.49 9.68
N SER A 129 154.81 35.38 10.15
CA SER A 129 155.66 35.34 11.34
C SER A 129 156.74 34.26 11.21
N VAL A 130 158.00 34.60 11.48
CA VAL A 130 159.12 33.65 11.58
C VAL A 130 159.82 33.84 12.92
N TRP A 131 160.01 32.74 13.66
CA TRP A 131 160.70 32.72 14.95
C TRP A 131 161.46 31.41 15.13
N TYR A 132 162.36 31.34 16.10
CA TYR A 132 163.20 30.16 16.33
C TYR A 132 163.07 29.62 17.75
N LYS A 133 163.10 28.29 17.87
CA LYS A 133 163.19 27.53 19.12
C LYS A 133 164.47 26.69 19.06
N THR A 134 165.22 26.60 20.15
CA THR A 134 166.32 25.63 20.25
C THR A 134 165.87 24.38 21.01
N SER A 135 166.37 23.21 20.58
CA SER A 135 166.20 21.94 21.27
C SER A 135 167.57 21.28 21.47
N ASN A 136 167.77 20.65 22.63
CA ASN A 136 168.96 19.86 22.92
C ASN A 136 168.79 18.38 22.56
N GLY A 137 167.64 18.00 21.99
CA GLY A 137 167.31 16.65 21.56
C GLY A 137 166.67 16.64 20.17
N THR A 138 166.35 15.45 19.71
CA THR A 138 165.80 15.13 18.38
C THR A 138 164.28 15.33 18.25
N GLU A 139 163.68 16.09 19.17
CA GLU A 139 162.25 16.38 19.20
C GLU A 139 161.98 17.81 19.68
N ALA A 140 160.83 18.37 19.26
CA ALA A 140 160.28 19.61 19.80
C ALA A 140 158.76 19.68 19.61
N GLU A 141 158.05 19.95 20.70
CA GLU A 141 156.69 20.50 20.65
C GLU A 141 156.74 21.98 20.29
N ILE A 142 155.90 22.41 19.34
CA ILE A 142 155.70 23.82 19.01
C ILE A 142 154.30 24.25 19.46
N THR A 143 154.24 25.00 20.56
CA THR A 143 152.99 25.53 21.16
C THR A 143 152.75 26.99 20.79
N GLY A 144 151.50 27.45 20.85
CA GLY A 144 151.13 28.85 20.64
C GLY A 144 150.79 29.17 19.18
N LEU A 145 150.47 28.13 18.41
CA LEU A 145 150.03 28.22 17.03
C LEU A 145 148.55 28.66 16.97
N ILE A 146 148.18 29.36 15.91
CA ILE A 146 146.77 29.74 15.64
C ILE A 146 146.01 28.50 15.13
N PRO A 147 144.75 28.26 15.52
CA PRO A 147 143.91 27.18 14.96
C PRO A 147 143.71 27.28 13.45
N GLY A 148 143.46 26.15 12.81
CA GLY A 148 143.14 26.11 11.37
C GLY A 148 144.21 26.66 10.43
N THR A 149 145.45 26.84 10.89
CA THR A 149 146.50 27.62 10.21
C THR A 149 147.69 26.74 9.87
N ASN A 150 148.23 26.88 8.66
CA ASN A 150 149.42 26.16 8.21
C ASN A 150 150.70 26.76 8.79
N TYR A 151 151.55 25.92 9.37
CA TYR A 151 152.89 26.29 9.83
C TYR A 151 153.93 25.41 9.16
N SER A 152 155.04 26.02 8.75
CA SER A 152 156.23 25.38 8.19
C SER A 152 157.37 25.41 9.22
N PHE A 153 157.97 24.25 9.47
CA PHE A 153 158.95 24.01 10.51
C PHE A 153 160.25 23.51 9.87
N THR A 154 161.36 24.24 10.05
CA THR A 154 162.68 23.89 9.50
C THR A 154 163.69 23.64 10.61
N VAL A 155 164.31 22.46 10.65
CA VAL A 155 165.26 22.07 11.71
C VAL A 155 166.69 22.04 11.18
N PHE A 156 167.58 22.77 11.84
CA PHE A 156 169.03 22.83 11.61
C PHE A 156 169.80 22.15 12.76
N ALA A 157 170.89 21.46 12.44
CA ALA A 157 171.85 20.95 13.44
C ALA A 157 173.06 21.89 13.53
N VAL A 158 173.44 22.26 14.76
CA VAL A 158 174.50 23.23 15.08
C VAL A 158 175.61 22.49 15.83
N ALA A 159 176.86 22.66 15.37
CA ALA A 159 178.03 22.01 15.97
C ALA A 159 178.43 22.62 17.32
N ALA A 160 179.29 21.92 18.06
CA ALA A 160 179.74 22.32 19.41
C ALA A 160 180.53 23.65 19.47
N ASP A 161 180.96 24.20 18.34
CA ASP A 161 181.53 25.56 18.25
C ASP A 161 180.46 26.67 18.33
N ASN A 162 179.18 26.28 18.27
CA ASN A 162 178.00 27.13 18.29
C ASN A 162 177.97 28.19 17.17
N GLN A 163 178.67 27.93 16.05
CA GLN A 163 178.76 28.80 14.87
C GLN A 163 178.59 28.05 13.55
N THR A 164 178.93 26.76 13.48
CA THR A 164 178.83 25.96 12.26
C THR A 164 177.49 25.22 12.20
N GLU A 165 176.58 25.66 11.32
CA GLU A 165 175.29 25.00 11.05
C GLU A 165 175.37 24.04 9.84
N GLY A 166 174.68 22.91 9.94
CA GLY A 166 174.45 21.97 8.83
C GLY A 166 173.20 22.30 8.00
N GLU A 167 173.01 21.56 6.91
CA GLU A 167 171.83 21.69 6.04
C GLU A 167 170.54 21.29 6.77
N GLY A 168 169.54 22.18 6.78
CA GLY A 168 168.28 21.98 7.49
C GLY A 168 167.21 21.22 6.69
N ALA A 169 166.23 20.65 7.39
CA ALA A 169 165.10 19.91 6.82
C ALA A 169 163.76 20.57 7.21
N SER A 170 162.78 20.61 6.29
CA SER A 170 161.50 21.32 6.50
C SER A 170 160.26 20.43 6.32
N ILE A 171 159.19 20.70 7.08
CA ILE A 171 157.84 20.11 6.93
C ILE A 171 156.76 21.17 7.21
N SER A 172 155.57 21.06 6.62
CA SER A 172 154.43 21.95 6.91
C SER A 172 153.15 21.19 7.30
N GLN A 173 152.32 21.81 8.14
CA GLN A 173 151.10 21.21 8.70
C GLN A 173 150.08 22.27 9.16
N TYR A 174 148.80 22.02 8.86
CA TYR A 174 147.66 22.74 9.43
C TYR A 174 147.37 22.29 10.86
N THR A 175 147.17 23.23 11.78
CA THR A 175 146.56 22.99 13.11
C THR A 175 145.07 22.66 12.99
N ARG A 176 144.50 21.97 13.99
CA ARG A 176 143.07 21.64 13.98
C ARG A 176 142.19 22.89 14.14
N PRO A 177 141.05 22.97 13.44
CA PRO A 177 140.02 23.97 13.70
C PRO A 177 139.46 23.88 15.12
N SER A 178 138.94 24.99 15.65
CA SER A 178 138.12 24.97 16.86
C SER A 178 136.75 24.36 16.56
N LYS A 179 136.09 23.82 17.60
CA LYS A 179 134.71 23.31 17.50
C LYS A 179 133.73 24.43 17.10
N VAL A 180 132.57 24.04 16.59
CA VAL A 180 131.46 24.98 16.39
C VAL A 180 130.77 25.33 17.71
N ASP A 181 130.35 26.58 17.84
CA ASP A 181 129.55 27.11 18.95
C ASP A 181 128.16 27.56 18.46
N ASP A 182 127.23 27.83 19.39
CA ASP A 182 125.87 28.32 19.12
C ASP A 182 125.05 27.52 18.08
N LEU A 183 125.27 26.20 17.97
CA LEU A 183 124.51 25.32 17.08
C LEU A 183 123.03 25.30 17.49
N GLN A 184 122.18 25.82 16.62
CA GLN A 184 120.73 25.96 16.85
C GLN A 184 119.93 25.62 15.58
N ILE A 185 118.69 25.21 15.78
CA ILE A 185 117.68 25.09 14.73
C ILE A 185 116.92 26.41 14.63
N VAL A 186 116.75 26.93 13.41
CA VAL A 186 116.09 28.23 13.16
C VAL A 186 114.79 28.13 12.36
N ASP A 187 114.54 26.99 11.69
CA ASP A 187 113.33 26.72 10.91
C ASP A 187 113.11 25.20 10.80
N VAL A 188 111.86 24.75 10.90
CA VAL A 188 111.45 23.35 10.80
C VAL A 188 110.28 23.25 9.83
N GLY A 189 110.58 22.75 8.63
CA GLY A 189 109.58 22.42 7.62
C GLY A 189 109.15 20.94 7.67
N VAL A 190 108.26 20.58 6.75
CA VAL A 190 107.75 19.22 6.61
C VAL A 190 108.83 18.24 6.11
N THR A 191 109.74 18.69 5.24
CA THR A 191 110.84 17.85 4.70
C THR A 191 112.22 18.53 4.80
N SER A 192 112.36 19.50 5.71
CA SER A 192 113.60 20.28 5.85
C SER A 192 113.80 20.86 7.24
N VAL A 193 115.06 20.92 7.70
CA VAL A 193 115.47 21.61 8.93
C VAL A 193 116.56 22.62 8.59
N LYS A 194 116.48 23.85 9.10
CA LYS A 194 117.55 24.85 8.95
C LYS A 194 118.35 24.97 10.24
N LEU A 195 119.66 24.81 10.11
CA LEU A 195 120.67 24.87 11.17
C LEU A 195 121.50 26.14 11.02
N LYS A 196 121.99 26.65 12.16
CA LYS A 196 122.90 27.80 12.24
C LYS A 196 123.88 27.63 13.40
N TRP A 197 125.13 28.05 13.23
CA TRP A 197 126.20 27.94 14.22
C TRP A 197 127.20 29.10 14.07
N LYS A 198 128.34 29.03 14.78
CA LYS A 198 129.51 29.92 14.66
C LYS A 198 130.79 29.11 14.90
N VAL A 199 131.96 29.69 14.62
CA VAL A 199 133.26 29.26 15.15
C VAL A 199 133.96 30.49 15.71
N ASN A 200 134.55 30.37 16.89
CA ASN A 200 135.15 31.48 17.63
C ASN A 200 136.67 31.31 17.74
N ASP A 201 137.39 31.34 16.61
CA ASP A 201 138.85 31.41 16.58
C ASP A 201 139.37 32.46 15.58
N ASN A 202 140.70 32.61 15.54
CA ASN A 202 141.40 33.63 14.75
C ASN A 202 142.08 33.03 13.52
N ALA A 203 141.54 31.95 12.94
CA ALA A 203 142.13 31.28 11.79
C ALA A 203 142.31 32.24 10.59
N LEU A 204 143.44 32.10 9.89
CA LEU A 204 143.76 32.93 8.73
C LEU A 204 143.04 32.45 7.45
N ASP A 205 142.80 31.13 7.36
CA ASP A 205 142.11 30.50 6.25
C ASP A 205 140.63 30.19 6.59
N PRO A 206 139.70 30.28 5.61
CA PRO A 206 138.29 30.00 5.85
C PRO A 206 137.98 28.50 5.98
N TYR A 207 137.15 28.15 6.96
CA TYR A 207 136.69 26.77 7.17
C TYR A 207 135.57 26.35 6.21
N THR A 208 135.59 25.06 5.86
CA THR A 208 134.40 24.34 5.37
C THR A 208 133.75 23.58 6.53
N TYR A 209 132.46 23.31 6.44
CA TYR A 209 131.69 22.63 7.48
C TYR A 209 131.10 21.34 6.96
N ARG A 210 131.40 20.22 7.61
CA ARG A 210 130.75 18.93 7.35
C ARG A 210 129.59 18.76 8.32
N ILE A 211 128.37 18.63 7.79
CA ILE A 211 127.17 18.28 8.55
C ILE A 211 126.91 16.79 8.35
N GLU A 212 127.19 16.01 9.39
CA GLU A 212 126.76 14.63 9.48
C GLU A 212 125.29 14.57 9.91
N ILE A 213 124.51 13.74 9.21
CA ILE A 213 123.07 13.59 9.46
C ILE A 213 122.84 12.10 9.70
N ALA A 214 122.34 11.75 10.89
CA ALA A 214 122.16 10.36 11.26
C ALA A 214 121.27 9.62 10.23
N ASN A 215 121.80 8.54 9.64
CA ASN A 215 121.15 7.71 8.60
C ASN A 215 120.84 8.40 7.26
N VAL A 216 121.43 9.57 6.99
CA VAL A 216 121.31 10.28 5.70
C VAL A 216 122.73 10.59 5.18
N LYS A 217 122.86 10.93 3.89
CA LYS A 217 124.13 11.37 3.32
C LYS A 217 124.59 12.67 3.99
N ASN A 218 125.85 12.73 4.43
CA ASN A 218 126.46 13.95 4.97
C ASN A 218 126.43 15.09 3.94
N GLU A 219 126.12 16.30 4.43
CA GLU A 219 126.10 17.53 3.67
C GLU A 219 127.33 18.40 4.01
N THR A 220 127.66 19.35 3.15
CA THR A 220 128.78 20.29 3.36
C THR A 220 128.34 21.73 3.14
N SER A 221 128.68 22.63 4.05
CA SER A 221 128.42 24.07 3.91
C SER A 221 129.72 24.87 3.92
N ASN A 222 129.79 25.90 3.07
CA ASN A 222 130.89 26.86 3.04
C ASN A 222 130.61 28.10 3.94
N GLY A 223 129.58 28.03 4.78
CA GLY A 223 129.19 29.09 5.70
C GLY A 223 128.57 28.54 6.97
N THR A 224 128.28 29.41 7.92
CA THR A 224 127.83 29.05 9.29
C THR A 224 126.32 28.79 9.41
N GLU A 225 125.65 28.50 8.30
CA GLU A 225 124.29 27.97 8.28
C GLU A 225 124.11 26.94 7.14
N ALA A 226 123.14 26.05 7.30
CA ALA A 226 122.73 25.09 6.27
C ALA A 226 121.24 24.78 6.38
N LYS A 227 120.55 24.66 5.24
CA LYS A 227 119.18 24.11 5.18
C LYS A 227 119.25 22.69 4.63
N ILE A 228 119.03 21.71 5.49
CA ILE A 228 118.95 20.31 5.12
C ILE A 228 117.55 20.07 4.53
N THR A 229 117.47 19.43 3.37
CA THR A 229 116.21 19.15 2.65
C THR A 229 116.13 17.68 2.23
N GLY A 230 114.95 17.19 1.85
CA GLY A 230 114.75 15.77 1.52
C GLY A 230 114.61 14.86 2.75
N LEU A 231 114.34 15.46 3.92
CA LEU A 231 114.05 14.73 5.15
C LEU A 231 112.62 14.14 5.10
N ILE A 232 112.40 13.02 5.78
CA ILE A 232 111.07 12.41 5.91
C ILE A 232 110.23 13.25 6.89
N PRO A 233 108.92 13.49 6.66
CA PRO A 233 108.04 14.16 7.61
C PRO A 233 107.97 13.48 8.98
N GLY A 234 107.65 14.26 10.02
CA GLY A 234 107.44 13.77 11.39
C GLY A 234 108.56 12.93 12.00
N THR A 235 109.79 13.01 11.47
CA THR A 235 110.92 12.13 11.81
C THR A 235 112.00 12.91 12.53
N ASN A 236 112.54 12.36 13.63
CA ASN A 236 113.64 12.96 14.38
C ASN A 236 114.97 12.74 13.66
N TYR A 237 115.64 13.83 13.30
CA TYR A 237 116.99 13.80 12.75
C TYR A 237 117.99 14.41 13.72
N SER A 238 119.13 13.75 13.89
CA SER A 238 120.28 14.32 14.59
C SER A 238 121.33 14.81 13.58
N PHE A 239 121.82 16.01 13.83
CA PHE A 239 122.74 16.77 12.98
C PHE A 239 124.00 17.08 13.77
N THR A 240 125.16 16.61 13.31
CA THR A 240 126.47 16.89 13.92
C THR A 240 127.31 17.73 12.97
N VAL A 241 127.76 18.91 13.40
CA VAL A 241 128.53 19.83 12.55
C VAL A 241 130.00 19.85 13.00
N PHE A 242 130.90 19.61 12.04
CA PHE A 242 132.35 19.66 12.19
C PHE A 242 132.92 20.85 11.41
N ALA A 243 133.87 21.59 11.98
CA ALA A 243 134.68 22.56 11.25
C ALA A 243 135.92 21.87 10.65
N VAL A 244 136.24 22.16 9.40
CA VAL A 244 137.34 21.52 8.64
C VAL A 244 138.27 22.59 8.10
N ALA A 245 139.59 22.38 8.25
CA ALA A 245 140.61 23.29 7.75
C ALA A 245 140.63 23.34 6.21
N ALA A 246 141.37 24.31 5.65
CA ALA A 246 141.44 24.54 4.20
C ALA A 246 142.06 23.37 3.40
N ASP A 247 142.71 22.42 4.06
CA ASP A 247 143.17 21.15 3.46
C ASP A 247 142.02 20.15 3.16
N ASN A 248 140.81 20.43 3.65
CA ASN A 248 139.64 19.55 3.65
C ASN A 248 139.89 18.15 4.27
N GLN A 249 140.84 18.05 5.21
CA GLN A 249 141.22 16.80 5.88
C GLN A 249 141.35 16.96 7.40
N THR A 250 141.86 18.09 7.87
CA THR A 250 142.07 18.33 9.29
C THR A 250 140.78 18.84 9.94
N GLU A 251 140.06 17.94 10.62
CA GLU A 251 138.78 18.22 11.28
C GLU A 251 138.93 18.59 12.77
N GLY A 252 138.12 19.56 13.21
CA GLY A 252 137.89 19.89 14.62
C GLY A 252 136.83 18.98 15.28
N GLU A 253 136.52 19.25 16.54
CA GLU A 253 135.49 18.51 17.29
C GLU A 253 134.07 18.83 16.79
N GLY A 254 133.24 17.79 16.62
CA GLY A 254 131.87 17.91 16.14
C GLY A 254 130.85 18.16 17.25
N VAL A 255 129.82 18.97 16.98
CA VAL A 255 128.74 19.28 17.93
C VAL A 255 127.37 18.88 17.36
N SER A 256 126.53 18.22 18.17
CA SER A 256 125.26 17.62 17.73
C SER A 256 124.01 18.33 18.27
N ILE A 257 122.94 18.35 17.48
CA ILE A 257 121.58 18.74 17.88
C ILE A 257 120.55 17.79 17.23
N SER A 258 119.31 17.69 17.73
CA SER A 258 118.26 16.84 17.13
C SER A 258 116.88 17.49 17.09
N GLN A 259 116.09 17.21 16.06
CA GLN A 259 114.76 17.79 15.85
C GLN A 259 113.85 16.91 14.99
N TYR A 260 112.56 16.84 15.34
CA TYR A 260 111.51 16.29 14.48
C TYR A 260 111.14 17.28 13.36
N THR A 261 111.06 16.79 12.12
CA THR A 261 110.39 17.51 11.01
C THR A 261 108.88 17.59 11.26
N ARG A 262 108.19 18.53 10.60
CA ARG A 262 106.72 18.64 10.74
C ARG A 262 106.01 17.48 10.02
N PRO A 263 104.96 16.87 10.60
CA PRO A 263 104.09 15.92 9.90
C PRO A 263 103.45 16.48 8.63
N ASN A 264 103.07 15.63 7.68
CA ASN A 264 102.17 16.05 6.60
C ASN A 264 100.80 16.45 7.17
N LYS A 265 100.13 17.38 6.47
CA LYS A 265 98.72 17.67 6.74
C LYS A 265 97.85 16.44 6.49
N VAL A 266 96.73 16.40 7.18
CA VAL A 266 95.76 15.30 7.07
C VAL A 266 95.07 15.31 5.71
N LEU A 267 94.51 14.20 5.27
CA LEU A 267 93.79 14.04 4.00
C LEU A 267 92.49 13.25 4.21
N ASP A 268 91.55 13.35 3.28
CA ASP A 268 90.27 12.63 3.28
C ASP A 268 89.48 12.75 4.61
N LEU A 269 89.46 13.93 5.26
CA LEU A 269 88.69 14.13 6.50
C LEU A 269 87.18 14.02 6.24
N GLN A 270 86.62 12.89 6.67
CA GLN A 270 85.24 12.49 6.46
C GLN A 270 84.54 12.25 7.79
N VAL A 271 83.23 12.54 7.79
CA VAL A 271 82.30 12.10 8.82
C VAL A 271 81.77 10.74 8.36
N VAL A 272 81.94 9.71 9.18
CA VAL A 272 81.44 8.35 8.89
C VAL A 272 80.04 8.16 9.43
N ASP A 273 79.79 8.69 10.62
CA ASP A 273 78.55 8.48 11.35
C ASP A 273 78.29 9.66 12.31
N VAL A 274 77.02 9.91 12.58
CA VAL A 274 76.53 11.04 13.38
C VAL A 274 75.37 10.56 14.23
N ASP A 275 75.51 10.72 15.54
CA ASP A 275 74.51 10.37 16.53
C ASP A 275 73.95 11.63 17.21
N GLU A 276 73.01 11.48 18.16
CA GLU A 276 72.47 12.59 18.94
C GLU A 276 73.57 13.31 19.74
N THR A 277 74.51 12.58 20.33
CA THR A 277 75.56 13.18 21.20
C THR A 277 76.99 12.90 20.73
N SER A 278 77.17 12.38 19.51
CA SER A 278 78.51 12.09 18.98
C SER A 278 78.67 12.29 17.48
N VAL A 279 79.92 12.51 17.06
CA VAL A 279 80.33 12.56 15.64
C VAL A 279 81.56 11.67 15.46
N ASN A 280 81.49 10.74 14.52
CA ASN A 280 82.58 9.82 14.19
C ASN A 280 83.33 10.31 12.95
N LEU A 281 84.61 10.65 13.13
CA LEU A 281 85.50 11.19 12.11
C LEU A 281 86.54 10.14 11.69
N THR A 282 86.88 10.13 10.40
CA THR A 282 88.00 9.36 9.83
C THR A 282 88.81 10.21 8.86
N TRP A 283 90.10 9.93 8.76
CA TRP A 283 91.01 10.62 7.86
C TRP A 283 92.16 9.70 7.43
N LYS A 284 93.12 10.23 6.67
CA LYS A 284 94.35 9.54 6.26
C LYS A 284 95.54 10.48 6.37
N VAL A 285 96.72 9.94 6.57
CA VAL A 285 97.99 10.66 6.38
C VAL A 285 98.87 9.84 5.45
N ASN A 286 99.42 10.50 4.42
CA ASN A 286 100.27 9.87 3.43
C ASN A 286 101.72 10.33 3.65
N ASP A 287 102.36 9.81 4.69
CA ASP A 287 103.82 9.85 4.87
C ASP A 287 104.32 8.60 5.61
N ASN A 288 105.64 8.36 5.54
CA ASN A 288 106.27 7.13 6.03
C ASN A 288 106.40 7.06 7.57
N ALA A 289 106.08 8.15 8.28
CA ALA A 289 106.16 8.22 9.75
C ALA A 289 104.78 8.23 10.42
N SER A 290 103.70 8.19 9.64
CA SER A 290 102.30 8.23 10.09
C SER A 290 101.94 7.22 11.18
N ASP A 291 102.54 6.03 11.19
CA ASP A 291 102.37 5.01 12.25
C ASP A 291 102.88 5.45 13.65
N SER A 292 103.60 6.58 13.74
CA SER A 292 104.16 7.13 14.98
C SER A 292 103.51 8.43 15.46
N TYR A 293 102.47 8.89 14.76
CA TYR A 293 101.82 10.17 15.06
C TYR A 293 100.69 10.03 16.07
N THR A 294 100.48 11.09 16.84
CA THR A 294 99.21 11.34 17.52
C THR A 294 98.43 12.42 16.76
N TYR A 295 97.11 12.42 16.87
CA TYR A 295 96.23 13.35 16.18
C TYR A 295 95.53 14.26 17.18
N ARG A 296 95.72 15.57 17.05
CA ARG A 296 95.00 16.58 17.84
C ARG A 296 93.75 17.01 17.08
N ILE A 297 92.58 16.74 17.64
CA ILE A 297 91.28 17.19 17.11
C ILE A 297 90.86 18.41 17.92
N GLU A 298 90.90 19.58 17.31
CA GLU A 298 90.34 20.80 17.87
C GLU A 298 88.84 20.87 17.57
N ILE A 299 88.03 21.12 18.61
CA ILE A 299 86.58 21.29 18.48
C ILE A 299 86.25 22.70 18.93
N ALA A 300 85.77 23.54 18.00
CA ALA A 300 85.46 24.94 18.26
C ALA A 300 84.51 25.08 19.48
N ASN A 301 84.91 25.91 20.45
CA ASN A 301 84.18 26.19 21.70
C ASN A 301 83.96 24.99 22.66
N VAL A 302 84.51 23.81 22.39
CA VAL A 302 84.43 22.62 23.28
C VAL A 302 85.80 22.21 23.82
N GLY A 303 86.87 22.49 23.07
CA GLY A 303 88.25 22.16 23.44
C GLY A 303 88.78 20.92 22.73
N ASN A 304 90.06 20.63 22.94
CA ASN A 304 90.77 19.63 22.15
C ASN A 304 90.50 18.19 22.61
N ARG A 305 90.66 17.25 21.67
CA ARG A 305 90.76 15.81 21.89
C ARG A 305 92.03 15.29 21.22
N SER A 306 92.48 14.11 21.63
CA SER A 306 93.58 13.40 20.99
C SER A 306 93.12 12.01 20.52
N SER A 307 93.70 11.50 19.45
CA SER A 307 93.55 10.11 19.02
C SER A 307 94.90 9.57 18.56
N ASP A 308 95.18 8.31 18.87
CA ASP A 308 96.38 7.58 18.42
C ASP A 308 96.12 6.80 17.13
N ALA A 309 94.95 7.02 16.49
CA ALA A 309 94.52 6.37 15.26
C ALA A 309 93.97 7.39 14.26
N THR A 310 93.89 7.01 12.99
CA THR A 310 93.33 7.82 11.89
C THR A 310 91.79 7.98 11.93
N ASN A 311 91.21 7.81 13.11
CA ASN A 311 89.80 8.01 13.40
C ASN A 311 89.61 8.56 14.82
N ALA A 312 88.46 9.17 15.07
CA ALA A 312 88.04 9.55 16.42
C ALA A 312 86.52 9.56 16.55
N SER A 313 86.02 9.02 17.67
CA SER A 313 84.64 9.22 18.10
C SER A 313 84.59 10.39 19.08
N ILE A 314 83.91 11.46 18.70
CA ILE A 314 83.78 12.66 19.53
C ILE A 314 82.43 12.61 20.27
N THR A 315 82.44 12.08 21.49
CA THR A 315 81.25 11.92 22.34
C THR A 315 81.03 13.08 23.31
N GLY A 316 79.79 13.27 23.77
CA GLY A 316 79.43 14.30 24.75
C GLY A 316 79.15 15.67 24.12
N LEU A 317 78.76 15.66 22.84
CA LEU A 317 78.29 16.83 22.10
C LEU A 317 76.80 17.08 22.43
N ILE A 318 76.34 18.32 22.27
CA ILE A 318 74.93 18.69 22.42
C ILE A 318 74.19 18.26 21.13
N PRO A 319 72.98 17.69 21.19
CA PRO A 319 72.28 17.28 19.97
C PRO A 319 71.83 18.45 19.08
N GLY A 320 71.62 18.15 17.80
CA GLY A 320 71.29 19.09 16.72
C GLY A 320 72.20 20.32 16.58
N THR A 321 73.39 20.30 17.19
CA THR A 321 74.31 21.44 17.29
C THR A 321 75.46 21.27 16.30
N CYS A 322 75.80 22.35 15.57
CA CYS A 322 76.81 22.33 14.53
C CYS A 322 78.21 22.63 15.09
N TYR A 323 79.13 21.68 14.91
CA TYR A 323 80.50 21.75 15.40
C TYR A 323 81.49 21.83 14.24
N ASN A 324 82.55 22.63 14.44
CA ASN A 324 83.70 22.69 13.55
C ASN A 324 84.86 21.93 14.19
N PHE A 325 85.35 20.92 13.48
CA PHE A 325 86.44 20.03 13.87
C PHE A 325 87.66 20.36 13.01
N THR A 326 88.83 20.56 13.61
CA THR A 326 90.10 20.71 12.89
C THR A 326 91.07 19.65 13.35
N VAL A 327 91.51 18.76 12.45
CA VAL A 327 92.44 17.66 12.80
C VAL A 327 93.87 18.04 12.41
N PHE A 328 94.80 17.94 13.34
CA PHE A 328 96.23 18.16 13.18
C PHE A 328 96.98 16.84 13.42
N ALA A 329 97.94 16.50 12.55
CA ALA A 329 98.91 15.43 12.83
C ALA A 329 100.06 15.98 13.68
N VAL A 330 100.46 15.26 14.73
CA VAL A 330 101.49 15.65 15.69
C VAL A 330 102.57 14.55 15.72
N ALA A 331 103.84 14.95 15.65
CA ALA A 331 104.97 14.03 15.72
C ALA A 331 105.10 13.39 17.11
N ALA A 332 105.92 12.34 17.22
CA ALA A 332 106.12 11.56 18.46
C ALA A 332 106.70 12.35 19.66
N ASP A 333 107.12 13.62 19.47
CA ASP A 333 107.46 14.54 20.56
C ASP A 333 106.22 15.17 21.25
N ASN A 334 105.02 14.96 20.70
CA ASN A 334 103.76 15.60 21.10
C ASN A 334 103.81 17.15 21.11
N GLN A 335 104.70 17.75 20.30
CA GLN A 335 104.89 19.20 20.20
C GLN A 335 104.95 19.70 18.75
N THR A 336 105.57 18.94 17.84
CA THR A 336 105.76 19.35 16.45
C THR A 336 104.52 18.97 15.61
N GLU A 337 103.64 19.94 15.35
CA GLU A 337 102.39 19.73 14.60
C GLU A 337 102.44 20.15 13.12
N GLY A 338 101.73 19.40 12.26
CA GLY A 338 101.49 19.72 10.86
C GLY A 338 100.44 20.83 10.67
N GLU A 339 99.95 21.00 9.44
CA GLU A 339 98.79 21.88 9.19
C GLU A 339 97.47 21.16 9.49
N GLY A 340 96.49 21.90 10.02
CA GLY A 340 95.19 21.37 10.41
C GLY A 340 94.16 21.38 9.28
N GLU A 341 93.39 20.30 9.14
CA GLU A 341 92.29 20.19 8.17
C GLU A 341 90.93 20.39 8.83
N PRO A 342 90.09 21.35 8.38
CA PRO A 342 88.80 21.65 8.98
C PRO A 342 87.62 20.88 8.34
N LYS A 343 86.63 20.51 9.16
CA LYS A 343 85.34 19.92 8.77
C LYS A 343 84.22 20.43 9.67
N SER A 344 83.07 20.76 9.09
CA SER A 344 81.87 21.14 9.85
C SER A 344 80.84 20.01 9.77
N GLN A 345 80.18 19.71 10.89
CA GLN A 345 79.09 18.72 10.99
C GLN A 345 78.20 19.04 12.20
N CYS A 346 76.88 18.88 12.04
CA CYS A 346 75.92 18.95 13.15
C CYS A 346 75.64 17.54 13.68
N THR A 347 75.47 17.41 14.99
CA THR A 347 74.90 16.21 15.63
C THR A 347 73.45 16.03 15.20
N ARG A 348 72.90 14.82 15.36
CA ARG A 348 71.47 14.60 15.12
C ARG A 348 70.64 15.32 16.20
N PRO A 349 69.53 16.00 15.85
CA PRO A 349 68.56 16.48 16.84
C PRO A 349 68.02 15.32 17.69
N SER A 350 67.73 15.59 18.96
CA SER A 350 66.98 14.63 19.79
C SER A 350 65.63 14.29 19.14
N LYS A 351 65.16 13.05 19.31
CA LYS A 351 63.85 12.61 18.82
C LYS A 351 62.69 13.53 19.25
N VAL A 352 61.61 13.49 18.48
CA VAL A 352 60.36 14.18 18.79
C VAL A 352 59.56 13.39 19.84
N ASP A 353 59.20 14.06 20.95
CA ASP A 353 58.41 13.52 22.05
C ASP A 353 56.98 14.09 22.05
N ASP A 354 56.04 13.39 22.71
CA ASP A 354 54.67 13.87 22.98
C ASP A 354 53.89 14.33 21.71
N LEU A 355 54.16 13.67 20.58
CA LEU A 355 53.44 13.88 19.33
C LEU A 355 51.98 13.40 19.49
N GLN A 356 51.05 14.36 19.44
CA GLN A 356 49.63 14.13 19.65
C GLN A 356 48.78 14.89 18.63
N VAL A 357 47.60 14.35 18.36
CA VAL A 357 46.52 15.06 17.67
C VAL A 357 45.78 15.91 18.70
N VAL A 358 45.72 17.22 18.46
CA VAL A 358 45.03 18.20 19.32
C VAL A 358 43.60 18.43 18.87
N ASP A 359 43.36 18.45 17.56
CA ASP A 359 42.04 18.59 16.95
C ASP A 359 42.01 17.91 15.57
N VAL A 360 40.82 17.53 15.13
CA VAL A 360 40.55 16.89 13.84
C VAL A 360 39.42 17.64 13.15
N GLY A 361 39.73 18.28 12.03
CA GLY A 361 38.76 18.88 11.13
C GLY A 361 38.26 17.91 10.06
N VAL A 362 37.41 18.42 9.16
CA VAL A 362 36.92 17.67 7.99
C VAL A 362 38.00 17.53 6.92
N THR A 363 38.81 18.57 6.72
CA THR A 363 39.93 18.60 5.76
C THR A 363 41.27 18.97 6.43
N SER A 364 41.34 18.84 7.76
CA SER A 364 42.54 19.19 8.53
C SER A 364 42.78 18.29 9.74
N VAL A 365 44.04 18.21 10.16
CA VAL A 365 44.46 17.56 11.42
C VAL A 365 45.46 18.49 12.10
N LYS A 366 45.20 18.82 13.37
CA LYS A 366 46.08 19.65 14.18
C LYS A 366 47.02 18.78 15.02
N LEU A 367 48.31 18.87 14.76
CA LEU A 367 49.37 18.13 15.43
C LEU A 367 50.12 19.04 16.40
N LYS A 368 50.55 18.48 17.53
CA LYS A 368 51.41 19.14 18.50
C LYS A 368 52.43 18.16 19.05
N TRP A 369 53.65 18.63 19.28
CA TRP A 369 54.75 17.83 19.79
C TRP A 369 55.68 18.68 20.66
N LYS A 370 56.70 18.02 21.24
CA LYS A 370 57.77 18.64 22.02
C LYS A 370 59.11 18.04 21.59
N VAL A 371 60.19 18.77 21.85
CA VAL A 371 61.56 18.23 21.75
C VAL A 371 62.29 18.66 23.01
N ASN A 372 62.77 17.69 23.79
CA ASN A 372 63.36 17.92 25.10
C ASN A 372 64.87 18.19 24.96
N ASP A 373 65.22 19.26 24.25
CA ASP A 373 66.59 19.56 23.83
C ASP A 373 66.95 21.03 24.03
N ASN A 374 68.17 21.29 24.49
CA ASN A 374 68.69 22.66 24.67
C ASN A 374 68.85 23.42 23.35
N ALA A 375 69.13 22.73 22.24
CA ALA A 375 69.28 23.35 20.92
C ALA A 375 67.96 23.44 20.14
N SER A 376 66.83 22.96 20.71
CA SER A 376 65.51 22.90 20.06
C SER A 376 65.01 24.22 19.47
N HIS A 377 65.44 25.36 20.03
CA HIS A 377 65.14 26.70 19.52
C HIS A 377 65.74 27.00 18.13
N SER A 378 66.68 26.18 17.66
CA SER A 378 67.35 26.31 16.36
C SER A 378 66.82 25.32 15.31
N TYR A 379 65.94 24.41 15.71
CA TYR A 379 65.47 23.33 14.85
C TYR A 379 64.37 23.80 13.90
N THR A 380 64.34 23.16 12.74
CA THR A 380 63.15 23.11 11.90
C THR A 380 62.54 21.71 11.99
N TYR A 381 61.25 21.60 11.67
CA TYR A 381 60.48 20.37 11.75
C TYR A 381 60.01 20.00 10.35
N ARG A 382 60.52 18.90 9.81
CA ARG A 382 59.99 18.33 8.56
C ARG A 382 58.86 17.37 8.91
N ILE A 383 57.68 17.63 8.35
CA ILE A 383 56.52 16.76 8.49
C ILE A 383 56.35 16.01 7.18
N GLU A 384 56.50 14.69 7.25
CA GLU A 384 56.17 13.77 6.19
C GLU A 384 54.71 13.34 6.32
N ILE A 385 53.94 13.54 5.26
CA ILE A 385 52.53 13.18 5.18
C ILE A 385 52.41 12.19 4.02
N ALA A 386 52.01 10.95 4.30
CA ALA A 386 51.99 9.91 3.27
C ALA A 386 51.12 10.33 2.07
N ASN A 387 51.71 10.27 0.87
CA ASN A 387 51.11 10.67 -0.42
C ASN A 387 50.76 12.17 -0.58
N VAL A 388 51.28 13.05 0.29
CA VAL A 388 51.12 14.52 0.21
C VAL A 388 52.50 15.18 0.22
N LYS A 389 52.58 16.45 -0.17
CA LYS A 389 53.84 17.21 -0.14
C LYS A 389 54.27 17.47 1.32
N ASN A 390 55.53 17.14 1.64
CA ASN A 390 56.11 17.42 2.95
C ASN A 390 56.10 18.92 3.28
N GLU A 391 55.85 19.26 4.54
CA GLU A 391 55.94 20.62 5.08
C GLU A 391 57.19 20.80 5.94
N THR A 392 57.66 22.03 6.08
CA THR A 392 58.80 22.37 6.95
C THR A 392 58.49 23.63 7.75
N LEU A 393 58.59 23.53 9.07
CA LEU A 393 58.15 24.54 10.03
C LEU A 393 59.24 24.84 11.07
N ASN A 394 59.07 25.90 11.86
CA ASN A 394 60.01 26.35 12.89
C ASN A 394 59.38 26.42 14.30
N HIS A 395 58.28 25.70 14.51
CA HIS A 395 57.46 25.70 15.72
C HIS A 395 56.81 24.32 15.90
N THR A 396 56.36 23.99 17.12
CA THR A 396 56.04 22.61 17.53
C THR A 396 54.53 22.27 17.54
N GLU A 397 53.72 23.00 16.79
CA GLU A 397 52.28 22.79 16.65
C GLU A 397 51.80 23.29 15.29
N THR A 398 51.13 22.48 14.48
CA THR A 398 50.62 22.91 13.17
C THR A 398 49.26 22.32 12.85
N GLU A 399 48.52 22.98 11.98
CA GLU A 399 47.31 22.45 11.36
C GLU A 399 47.60 22.09 9.91
N ILE A 400 47.68 20.80 9.60
CA ILE A 400 47.81 20.31 8.24
C ILE A 400 46.43 20.43 7.59
N THR A 401 46.31 21.20 6.50
CA THR A 401 45.04 21.47 5.81
C THR A 401 45.04 20.90 4.38
N GLY A 402 43.86 20.84 3.74
CA GLY A 402 43.72 20.32 2.38
C GLY A 402 43.71 18.78 2.29
N LEU A 403 43.49 18.11 3.43
CA LEU A 403 43.33 16.66 3.52
C LEU A 403 41.94 16.23 3.00
N ILE A 404 41.84 15.00 2.51
CA ILE A 404 40.56 14.41 2.06
C ILE A 404 39.74 14.00 3.30
N PRO A 405 38.42 14.26 3.36
CA PRO A 405 37.57 13.84 4.47
C PRO A 405 37.51 12.31 4.68
N GLY A 406 37.28 11.89 5.93
CA GLY A 406 37.15 10.49 6.35
C GLY A 406 38.31 9.57 5.95
N THR A 407 39.50 10.13 5.70
CA THR A 407 40.67 9.43 5.18
C THR A 407 41.74 9.35 6.26
N ASN A 408 42.38 8.18 6.42
CA ASN A 408 43.48 8.00 7.36
C ASN A 408 44.77 8.58 6.79
N TYR A 409 45.36 9.55 7.48
CA TYR A 409 46.68 10.09 7.16
C TYR A 409 47.68 9.68 8.24
N SER A 410 48.84 9.20 7.80
CA SER A 410 50.00 8.99 8.65
C SER A 410 50.96 10.16 8.55
N PHE A 411 51.36 10.66 9.72
CA PHE A 411 52.23 11.82 9.89
C PHE A 411 53.51 11.36 10.60
N THR A 412 54.67 11.66 10.00
CA THR A 412 55.97 11.45 10.63
C THR A 412 56.67 12.79 10.79
N VAL A 413 56.98 13.18 12.03
CA VAL A 413 57.62 14.47 12.34
C VAL A 413 59.11 14.23 12.66
N PHE A 414 59.98 14.85 11.87
CA PHE A 414 61.43 14.83 12.05
C PHE A 414 61.91 16.18 12.55
N ALA A 415 62.70 16.21 13.62
CA ALA A 415 63.48 17.39 14.00
C ALA A 415 64.72 17.48 13.10
N VAL A 416 65.00 18.66 12.56
CA VAL A 416 66.08 18.94 11.59
C VAL A 416 67.00 20.02 12.17
N ALA A 417 68.30 19.74 12.18
CA ALA A 417 69.32 20.63 12.72
C ALA A 417 69.46 21.93 11.91
N ALA A 418 70.24 22.88 12.44
CA ALA A 418 70.43 24.20 11.83
C ALA A 418 71.12 24.19 10.44
N ASP A 419 71.68 23.07 9.99
CA ASP A 419 72.18 22.89 8.62
C ASP A 419 71.08 22.61 7.57
N GLY A 420 69.84 22.38 8.01
CA GLY A 420 68.71 22.02 7.17
C GLY A 420 68.83 20.65 6.50
N LYS A 421 69.68 19.75 7.04
CA LYS A 421 70.00 18.44 6.43
C LYS A 421 70.09 17.28 7.42
N THR A 422 70.58 17.52 8.63
CA THR A 422 70.78 16.46 9.62
C THR A 422 69.50 16.24 10.41
N GLU A 423 68.90 15.06 10.29
CA GLU A 423 67.58 14.73 10.86
C GLU A 423 67.68 13.78 12.07
N GLY A 424 66.85 14.04 13.09
CA GLY A 424 66.66 13.16 14.26
C GLY A 424 65.85 11.91 13.94
N GLU A 425 65.42 11.17 14.96
CA GLU A 425 64.46 10.08 14.79
C GLU A 425 63.04 10.64 14.54
N GLY A 426 62.31 10.07 13.59
CA GLY A 426 60.96 10.52 13.21
C GLY A 426 59.88 9.94 14.13
N ALA A 427 59.08 10.80 14.77
CA ALA A 427 57.93 10.37 15.55
C ALA A 427 56.70 10.17 14.65
N PHE A 428 56.00 9.04 14.81
CA PHE A 428 54.89 8.62 13.96
C PHE A 428 53.54 8.68 14.69
N ILE A 429 52.51 9.18 14.01
CA ILE A 429 51.09 9.06 14.41
C ILE A 429 50.20 8.92 13.17
N SER A 430 49.03 8.28 13.30
CA SER A 430 48.03 8.22 12.23
C SER A 430 46.65 8.60 12.74
N GLN A 431 45.87 9.29 11.90
CA GLN A 431 44.57 9.83 12.26
C GLN A 431 43.64 9.91 11.04
N TYR A 432 42.39 9.50 11.21
CA TYR A 432 41.31 9.79 10.26
C TYR A 432 40.88 11.26 10.37
N THR A 433 40.74 11.94 9.25
CA THR A 433 39.97 13.21 9.18
C THR A 433 38.49 12.94 9.44
N LYS A 434 37.74 13.95 9.91
CA LYS A 434 36.29 13.82 10.06
C LYS A 434 35.61 13.67 8.69
N PRO A 435 34.60 12.81 8.55
CA PRO A 435 33.68 12.84 7.42
C PRO A 435 33.01 14.21 7.25
N SER A 436 32.70 14.59 6.01
CA SER A 436 31.85 15.75 5.75
C SER A 436 30.43 15.52 6.28
N LYS A 437 29.73 16.62 6.60
CA LYS A 437 28.31 16.58 6.96
C LYS A 437 27.47 15.94 5.86
N VAL A 438 26.41 15.26 6.26
CA VAL A 438 25.49 14.58 5.34
C VAL A 438 24.44 15.54 4.76
N ASP A 439 23.98 15.29 3.54
CA ASP A 439 22.77 15.90 2.97
C ASP A 439 21.59 14.99 3.29
N LEU A 440 20.90 15.25 4.42
CA LEU A 440 19.83 14.40 5.00
C LEU A 440 18.45 14.85 4.54
N GLN A 441 17.63 13.90 4.08
CA GLN A 441 16.28 14.14 3.56
C GLN A 441 15.32 13.06 4.06
N VAL A 442 14.07 13.44 4.36
CA VAL A 442 12.95 12.51 4.52
C VAL A 442 12.46 12.16 3.11
N VAL A 443 12.37 10.87 2.79
CA VAL A 443 11.86 10.36 1.51
C VAL A 443 10.36 10.17 1.57
N ASP A 444 9.90 9.55 2.66
CA ASP A 444 8.51 9.18 2.91
C ASP A 444 8.31 8.97 4.42
N PHE A 445 7.07 9.03 4.89
CA PHE A 445 6.71 8.78 6.28
C PHE A 445 5.27 8.27 6.40
N GLY A 446 5.11 7.23 7.22
CA GLY A 446 3.84 6.60 7.51
C GLY A 446 3.40 6.83 8.96
N VAL A 447 2.49 5.96 9.41
CA VAL A 447 1.89 6.01 10.75
C VAL A 447 2.90 5.63 11.86
N THR A 448 3.71 4.60 11.62
CA THR A 448 4.72 4.13 12.61
C THR A 448 6.14 4.06 12.06
N SER A 449 6.41 4.66 10.88
CA SER A 449 7.74 4.71 10.30
C SER A 449 8.08 6.00 9.54
N VAL A 450 9.39 6.28 9.46
CA VAL A 450 9.97 7.37 8.64
C VAL A 450 11.12 6.82 7.82
N ASN A 451 11.10 7.07 6.50
CA ASN A 451 12.15 6.72 5.56
C ASN A 451 13.11 7.91 5.38
N LEU A 452 14.37 7.69 5.74
CA LEU A 452 15.44 8.68 5.63
C LEU A 452 16.42 8.26 4.54
N THR A 453 16.90 9.22 3.75
CA THR A 453 18.04 9.05 2.85
C THR A 453 19.06 10.15 3.07
N TRP A 454 20.33 9.87 2.79
CA TRP A 454 21.36 10.91 2.83
C TRP A 454 22.48 10.71 1.82
N LYS A 455 23.09 11.82 1.41
CA LYS A 455 24.25 11.82 0.51
C LYS A 455 25.48 12.41 1.20
N VAL A 456 26.64 11.87 0.87
CA VAL A 456 27.94 12.38 1.31
C VAL A 456 28.88 12.35 0.11
N ASN A 457 29.42 13.52 -0.23
CA ASN A 457 30.24 13.72 -1.44
C ASN A 457 31.74 13.54 -1.19
N ASP A 458 32.09 12.72 -0.20
CA ASP A 458 33.47 12.39 0.12
C ASP A 458 33.96 11.20 -0.71
N SER A 459 35.19 11.28 -1.21
CA SER A 459 35.86 10.18 -1.91
C SER A 459 35.94 8.90 -1.07
N ALA A 460 36.09 9.02 0.25
CA ALA A 460 36.15 7.91 1.20
C ALA A 460 34.76 7.38 1.65
N SER A 461 33.64 7.98 1.19
CA SER A 461 32.29 7.70 1.71
C SER A 461 31.79 6.26 1.52
N HIS A 462 32.48 5.44 0.72
CA HIS A 462 32.21 4.01 0.60
C HIS A 462 32.74 3.17 1.77
N THR A 463 33.50 3.78 2.69
CA THR A 463 34.05 3.12 3.90
C THR A 463 33.29 3.47 5.18
N TYR A 464 32.39 4.45 5.12
CA TYR A 464 31.76 5.02 6.30
C TYR A 464 30.72 4.07 6.92
N THR A 465 30.49 4.24 8.22
CA THR A 465 29.24 3.82 8.86
C THR A 465 28.43 5.06 9.23
N TYR A 466 27.11 4.91 9.31
CA TYR A 466 26.20 5.97 9.66
C TYR A 466 25.56 5.66 11.00
N ARG A 467 25.71 6.58 11.95
CA ARG A 467 25.07 6.53 13.27
C ARG A 467 23.87 7.46 13.25
N ILE A 468 22.68 6.91 13.47
CA ILE A 468 21.42 7.65 13.46
C ILE A 468 20.93 7.72 14.91
N LYS A 469 20.86 8.93 15.46
CA LYS A 469 20.16 9.21 16.72
C LYS A 469 18.70 9.50 16.40
N VAL A 470 17.79 8.75 17.00
CA VAL A 470 16.35 8.97 16.93
C VAL A 470 15.90 9.48 18.29
N SER A 471 15.15 10.58 18.32
CA SER A 471 14.68 11.19 19.56
C SER A 471 13.30 11.81 19.43
N ASN A 472 12.46 11.62 20.44
CA ASN A 472 11.29 12.44 20.74
C ASN A 472 11.43 13.02 22.17
N ASP A 473 10.39 13.65 22.72
CA ASP A 473 10.44 14.28 24.04
C ASP A 473 10.63 13.31 25.23
N THR A 474 10.43 12.00 25.02
CA THR A 474 10.48 10.98 26.10
C THR A 474 11.61 9.96 25.92
N SER A 475 12.05 9.73 24.68
CA SER A 475 12.86 8.57 24.29
C SER A 475 13.98 8.97 23.34
N VAL A 476 15.18 8.44 23.58
CA VAL A 476 16.35 8.62 22.72
C VAL A 476 17.03 7.28 22.51
N TRP A 477 17.30 6.91 21.25
CA TRP A 477 17.99 5.68 20.90
C TRP A 477 18.82 5.84 19.62
N TYR A 478 19.66 4.85 19.34
CA TYR A 478 20.63 4.90 18.24
C TYR A 478 20.55 3.67 17.34
N LYS A 479 20.65 3.89 16.01
CA LYS A 479 20.83 2.86 14.98
C LYS A 479 22.20 3.05 14.34
N THR A 480 22.85 1.98 13.88
CA THR A 480 24.11 2.09 13.11
C THR A 480 24.09 1.11 11.95
N LEU A 481 24.44 1.59 10.76
CA LEU A 481 24.34 0.85 9.50
C LEU A 481 25.35 1.39 8.46
N LYS A 482 25.46 0.73 7.31
CA LYS A 482 26.40 1.11 6.22
C LYS A 482 25.71 1.75 5.02
N ASP A 483 24.43 1.46 4.84
CA ASP A 483 23.62 1.95 3.72
C ASP A 483 23.36 3.45 3.83
N LYS A 484 22.96 4.08 2.73
CA LYS A 484 22.71 5.54 2.66
C LYS A 484 21.22 5.89 2.78
N GLU A 485 20.42 4.93 3.19
CA GLU A 485 18.99 5.01 3.41
C GLU A 485 18.59 4.07 4.56
N VAL A 486 17.52 4.41 5.28
CA VAL A 486 16.99 3.57 6.34
C VAL A 486 15.52 3.86 6.60
N GLU A 487 14.73 2.79 6.76
CA GLU A 487 13.43 2.88 7.43
C GLU A 487 13.63 2.82 8.95
N ILE A 488 13.09 3.82 9.65
CA ILE A 488 12.96 3.83 11.10
C ILE A 488 11.52 3.42 11.44
N THR A 489 11.31 2.16 11.85
CA THR A 489 10.02 1.58 12.24
C THR A 489 9.79 1.60 13.74
N GLY A 490 8.53 1.41 14.17
CA GLY A 490 8.17 1.28 15.59
C GLY A 490 8.04 2.64 16.30
N LEU A 491 7.77 3.69 15.53
CA LEU A 491 7.49 5.03 16.02
C LEU A 491 6.02 5.14 16.46
N ILE A 492 5.75 6.00 17.43
CA ILE A 492 4.39 6.33 17.88
C ILE A 492 3.70 7.21 16.80
N PRO A 493 2.41 6.99 16.48
CA PRO A 493 1.65 7.82 15.53
C PRO A 493 1.52 9.29 15.94
N GLY A 494 1.34 10.18 14.94
CA GLY A 494 1.14 11.63 15.11
C GLY A 494 2.17 12.34 16.00
N THR A 495 3.38 11.78 16.16
CA THR A 495 4.39 12.22 17.13
C THR A 495 5.60 12.78 16.39
N ASN A 496 6.13 13.92 16.87
CA ASN A 496 7.35 14.51 16.31
C ASN A 496 8.59 13.72 16.71
N TYR A 497 9.39 13.31 15.72
CA TYR A 497 10.72 12.73 15.92
C TYR A 497 11.78 13.59 15.27
N ASN A 498 12.83 13.87 16.04
CA ASN A 498 14.07 14.48 15.55
C ASN A 498 15.11 13.39 15.29
N PHE A 499 15.56 13.32 14.03
CA PHE A 499 16.51 12.34 13.52
C PHE A 499 17.85 13.03 13.22
N THR A 500 18.90 12.70 13.97
CA THR A 500 20.26 13.20 13.70
C THR A 500 21.12 12.11 13.07
N VAL A 501 21.62 12.31 11.86
CA VAL A 501 22.52 11.38 11.17
C VAL A 501 23.95 11.90 11.20
N PHE A 502 24.85 11.05 11.71
CA PHE A 502 26.29 11.28 11.77
C PHE A 502 27.00 10.31 10.82
N ALA A 503 27.90 10.81 9.98
CA ALA A 503 28.83 9.98 9.23
C ALA A 503 30.06 9.68 10.10
N VAL A 504 30.46 8.41 10.17
CA VAL A 504 31.59 7.93 10.96
C VAL A 504 32.62 7.29 10.03
N ALA A 505 33.90 7.62 10.23
CA ALA A 505 34.99 7.06 9.44
C ALA A 505 35.18 5.55 9.67
N ALA A 506 36.05 4.93 8.89
CA ALA A 506 36.27 3.47 8.90
C ALA A 506 36.78 2.90 10.25
N ASP A 507 37.27 3.75 11.16
CA ASP A 507 37.64 3.40 12.53
C ASP A 507 36.43 3.20 13.47
N ASN A 508 35.21 3.59 13.04
CA ASN A 508 33.98 3.67 13.82
C ASN A 508 34.05 4.59 15.06
N GLN A 509 35.05 5.48 15.11
CA GLN A 509 35.29 6.42 16.22
C GLN A 509 35.28 7.88 15.76
N THR A 510 35.91 8.20 14.62
CA THR A 510 36.00 9.56 14.11
C THR A 510 34.67 9.96 13.46
N GLU A 511 33.83 10.63 14.24
CA GLU A 511 32.49 11.10 13.86
C GLU A 511 32.53 12.52 13.27
N GLY A 512 31.83 12.72 12.15
CA GLY A 512 31.60 14.02 11.51
C GLY A 512 30.49 14.83 12.17
N GLU A 513 30.17 15.99 11.59
CA GLU A 513 29.06 16.82 12.08
C GLU A 513 27.71 16.13 11.82
N GLY A 514 26.90 15.99 12.87
CA GLY A 514 25.56 15.40 12.78
C GLY A 514 24.52 16.38 12.24
N VAL A 515 23.80 15.98 11.20
CA VAL A 515 22.72 16.79 10.61
C VAL A 515 21.37 16.28 11.11
N SER A 516 20.50 17.19 11.55
CA SER A 516 19.21 16.86 12.15
C SER A 516 18.03 17.29 11.27
N ILE A 517 16.98 16.46 11.23
CA ILE A 517 15.68 16.78 10.63
C ILE A 517 14.55 16.31 11.56
N SER A 518 13.50 17.12 11.69
CA SER A 518 12.30 16.77 12.46
C SER A 518 11.16 16.40 11.54
N GLN A 519 10.43 15.34 11.85
CA GLN A 519 9.25 14.89 11.10
C GLN A 519 8.21 14.33 12.07
N TYR A 520 6.96 14.76 11.93
CA TYR A 520 5.81 14.08 12.55
C TYR A 520 5.53 12.79 11.78
N THR A 521 5.35 11.68 12.50
CA THR A 521 4.65 10.52 11.94
C THR A 521 3.21 10.88 11.64
N ARG A 522 2.57 10.17 10.69
CA ARG A 522 1.14 10.35 10.45
C ARG A 522 0.35 9.87 11.69
N PRO A 523 -0.75 10.55 12.07
CA PRO A 523 -1.79 9.93 12.89
C PRO A 523 -2.29 8.63 12.25
N SER A 524 -2.78 7.70 13.07
CA SER A 524 -3.60 6.60 12.59
C SER A 524 -4.90 7.15 11.99
N LYS A 525 -5.56 6.34 11.16
CA LYS A 525 -6.95 6.59 10.77
C LYS A 525 -7.83 6.60 12.01
N VAL A 526 -8.94 7.35 11.99
CA VAL A 526 -9.89 7.31 13.10
C VAL A 526 -10.54 5.92 13.18
N ASP A 527 -10.95 5.50 14.37
CA ASP A 527 -11.69 4.26 14.59
C ASP A 527 -13.18 4.56 14.78
N ASP A 528 -14.03 3.56 14.54
CA ASP A 528 -15.48 3.57 14.79
C ASP A 528 -16.21 4.87 14.36
N LEU A 529 -16.00 5.32 13.11
CA LEU A 529 -16.71 6.47 12.56
C LEU A 529 -18.23 6.17 12.42
N GLN A 530 -18.99 6.78 13.31
CA GLN A 530 -20.43 6.64 13.46
C GLN A 530 -21.17 7.94 13.14
N ILE A 531 -22.42 7.76 12.76
CA ILE A 531 -23.42 8.83 12.64
C ILE A 531 -24.37 8.66 13.81
N VAL A 532 -24.45 9.67 14.68
CA VAL A 532 -25.23 9.61 15.93
C VAL A 532 -26.64 10.13 15.72
N ASP A 533 -26.80 11.20 14.95
CA ASP A 533 -28.09 11.75 14.57
C ASP A 533 -28.04 12.35 13.16
N VAL A 534 -29.21 12.37 12.51
CA VAL A 534 -29.42 12.83 11.14
C VAL A 534 -30.62 13.77 11.14
N GLY A 535 -30.37 15.05 10.96
CA GLY A 535 -31.40 16.07 10.77
C GLY A 535 -31.75 16.28 9.29
N GLU A 536 -32.63 17.24 9.04
CA GLU A 536 -32.98 17.70 7.68
C GLU A 536 -31.81 18.45 7.02
N THR A 537 -31.08 19.24 7.79
CA THR A 537 -29.98 20.10 7.30
C THR A 537 -28.67 19.94 8.09
N SER A 538 -28.59 18.91 8.94
CA SER A 538 -27.38 18.58 9.70
C SER A 538 -27.18 17.08 9.90
N VAL A 539 -25.94 16.67 10.16
CA VAL A 539 -25.54 15.31 10.51
C VAL A 539 -24.51 15.38 11.65
N ASN A 540 -24.72 14.59 12.70
CA ASN A 540 -23.81 14.49 13.85
C ASN A 540 -22.93 13.25 13.70
N LEU A 541 -21.61 13.47 13.70
CA LEU A 541 -20.58 12.45 13.55
C LEU A 541 -19.81 12.28 14.86
N THR A 542 -19.47 11.05 15.21
CA THR A 542 -18.54 10.71 16.30
C THR A 542 -17.57 9.63 15.85
N TRP A 543 -16.37 9.62 16.43
CA TRP A 543 -15.34 8.62 16.16
C TRP A 543 -14.49 8.38 17.42
N GLU A 544 -13.61 7.39 17.38
CA GLU A 544 -12.60 7.13 18.41
C GLU A 544 -11.19 7.27 17.81
N VAL A 545 -10.18 7.46 18.66
CA VAL A 545 -8.77 7.43 18.27
C VAL A 545 -7.97 6.75 19.36
N ASN A 546 -7.25 5.69 18.99
CA ASN A 546 -6.48 4.85 19.92
C ASN A 546 -4.97 5.18 19.96
N ASP A 547 -4.55 6.28 19.33
CA ASP A 547 -3.17 6.75 19.34
C ASP A 547 -2.79 7.42 20.67
N ASN A 548 -1.62 7.09 21.23
CA ASN A 548 -1.10 7.73 22.46
C ASN A 548 -0.91 9.26 22.38
N ALA A 549 -1.00 9.86 21.19
CA ALA A 549 -0.87 11.31 20.97
C ALA A 549 -2.21 12.00 20.63
N SER A 550 -3.34 11.28 20.67
CA SER A 550 -4.69 11.74 20.29
C SER A 550 -5.12 13.05 20.95
N ASP A 551 -4.71 13.27 22.20
CA ASP A 551 -4.99 14.50 22.98
C ASP A 551 -4.46 15.79 22.32
N THR A 552 -3.57 15.66 21.33
CA THR A 552 -2.98 16.79 20.60
C THR A 552 -3.49 16.93 19.17
N TYR A 553 -4.38 16.03 18.72
CA TYR A 553 -4.87 16.02 17.35
C TYR A 553 -6.01 17.02 17.16
N THR A 554 -6.10 17.55 15.94
CA THR A 554 -7.33 18.13 15.41
C THR A 554 -7.84 17.24 14.28
N TYR A 555 -9.10 17.43 13.89
CA TYR A 555 -9.75 16.59 12.89
C TYR A 555 -10.24 17.44 11.75
N ARG A 556 -9.87 17.10 10.51
CA ARG A 556 -10.44 17.67 9.30
C ARG A 556 -11.53 16.73 8.80
N ILE A 557 -12.75 17.26 8.65
CA ILE A 557 -13.88 16.54 8.10
C ILE A 557 -14.10 17.07 6.68
N GLU A 558 -13.76 16.26 5.69
CA GLU A 558 -14.11 16.54 4.30
C GLU A 558 -15.57 16.14 4.06
N VAL A 559 -16.38 17.10 3.62
CA VAL A 559 -17.80 16.88 3.34
C VAL A 559 -18.01 17.01 1.83
N ALA A 560 -18.46 15.92 1.22
CA ALA A 560 -18.62 15.81 -0.23
C ALA A 560 -20.04 15.40 -0.63
N ASN A 561 -20.59 16.06 -1.65
CA ASN A 561 -21.83 15.69 -2.32
C ASN A 561 -21.66 15.91 -3.83
N GLY A 562 -21.36 14.82 -4.54
CA GLY A 562 -21.15 14.81 -6.00
C GLY A 562 -20.00 15.71 -6.45
N ALA A 563 -20.31 16.96 -6.78
CA ALA A 563 -19.36 17.96 -7.26
C ALA A 563 -18.97 19.02 -6.21
N SER A 564 -19.70 19.11 -5.10
CA SER A 564 -19.40 20.04 -3.99
C SER A 564 -18.55 19.33 -2.95
N VAL A 565 -17.39 19.89 -2.63
CA VAL A 565 -16.49 19.42 -1.57
C VAL A 565 -16.01 20.62 -0.74
N TRP A 566 -16.09 20.52 0.58
CA TRP A 566 -15.51 21.49 1.51
C TRP A 566 -14.98 20.78 2.77
N ASN A 567 -14.27 21.52 3.61
CA ASN A 567 -13.69 21.00 4.85
C ASN A 567 -14.24 21.74 6.06
N GLU A 568 -14.63 20.99 7.08
CA GLU A 568 -14.84 21.47 8.45
C GLU A 568 -13.70 20.98 9.36
N THR A 569 -13.57 21.60 10.55
CA THR A 569 -12.55 21.23 11.53
C THR A 569 -13.13 21.05 12.93
N SER A 570 -12.77 19.96 13.60
CA SER A 570 -13.08 19.74 15.02
C SER A 570 -11.82 19.60 15.88
N ASN A 571 -11.92 20.01 17.14
CA ASN A 571 -10.88 19.86 18.16
C ASN A 571 -11.17 18.69 19.12
N GLY A 572 -12.25 17.94 18.89
CA GLY A 572 -12.64 16.76 19.64
C GLY A 572 -13.09 15.65 18.70
N THR A 573 -13.47 14.50 19.24
CA THR A 573 -13.85 13.31 18.46
C THR A 573 -15.34 13.29 18.06
N GLU A 574 -15.93 14.47 17.94
CA GLU A 574 -17.31 14.69 17.51
C GLU A 574 -17.40 15.95 16.61
N ALA A 575 -18.36 15.98 15.70
CA ALA A 575 -18.69 17.15 14.89
C ALA A 575 -20.17 17.16 14.46
N GLU A 576 -20.83 18.30 14.61
CA GLU A 576 -22.10 18.60 13.94
C GLU A 576 -21.81 19.32 12.61
N ILE A 577 -22.14 18.69 11.49
CA ILE A 577 -22.06 19.31 10.17
C ILE A 577 -23.43 19.92 9.85
N THR A 578 -23.49 21.22 9.59
CA THR A 578 -24.75 21.95 9.31
C THR A 578 -24.79 22.55 7.90
N GLY A 579 -25.95 23.08 7.49
CA GLY A 579 -26.12 23.72 6.18
C GLY A 579 -26.25 22.73 5.01
N LEU A 580 -26.56 21.47 5.32
CA LEU A 580 -26.78 20.42 4.34
C LEU A 580 -28.17 20.55 3.69
N ILE A 581 -28.34 19.97 2.50
CA ILE A 581 -29.61 19.96 1.76
C ILE A 581 -30.43 18.73 2.20
N PRO A 582 -31.75 18.84 2.45
CA PRO A 582 -32.60 17.69 2.83
C PRO A 582 -32.60 16.54 1.82
N GLY A 583 -32.79 15.32 2.35
CA GLY A 583 -32.85 14.05 1.60
C GLY A 583 -31.68 13.76 0.67
N THR A 584 -30.52 14.39 0.89
CA THR A 584 -29.39 14.36 -0.04
C THR A 584 -28.23 13.57 0.57
N ASN A 585 -27.59 12.71 -0.23
CA ASN A 585 -26.47 11.89 0.21
C ASN A 585 -25.16 12.69 0.29
N TYR A 586 -24.53 12.69 1.47
CA TYR A 586 -23.22 13.27 1.72
C TYR A 586 -22.23 12.17 2.11
N ASN A 587 -21.02 12.24 1.58
CA ASN A 587 -19.88 11.44 2.02
C ASN A 587 -18.99 12.29 2.92
N PHE A 588 -18.84 11.88 4.17
CA PHE A 588 -18.03 12.50 5.20
C PHE A 588 -16.74 11.72 5.35
N THR A 589 -15.57 12.34 5.19
CA THR A 589 -14.27 11.68 5.38
C THR A 589 -13.50 12.38 6.49
N VAL A 590 -13.27 11.68 7.60
CA VAL A 590 -12.60 12.25 8.79
C VAL A 590 -11.12 11.89 8.80
N PHE A 591 -10.27 12.90 8.77
CA PHE A 591 -8.81 12.81 8.84
C PHE A 591 -8.33 13.28 10.21
N ALA A 592 -7.57 12.46 10.92
CA ALA A 592 -6.80 12.91 12.08
C ALA A 592 -5.58 13.72 11.63
N VAL A 593 -5.36 14.88 12.25
CA VAL A 593 -4.29 15.83 11.93
C VAL A 593 -3.39 16.00 13.15
N ALA A 594 -2.08 15.82 12.98
CA ALA A 594 -1.11 15.95 14.07
C ALA A 594 -1.00 17.41 14.57
N ALA A 595 -0.30 17.59 15.70
CA ALA A 595 -0.14 18.88 16.38
C ALA A 595 0.57 19.98 15.55
N ASP A 596 1.12 19.67 14.38
CA ASP A 596 1.65 20.66 13.42
C ASP A 596 0.56 21.32 12.55
N GLY A 597 -0.66 20.78 12.56
CA GLY A 597 -1.78 21.24 11.74
C GLY A 597 -1.60 20.97 10.23
N GLN A 598 -0.68 20.08 9.84
CA GLN A 598 -0.36 19.79 8.43
C GLN A 598 -0.18 18.30 8.14
N THR A 599 0.29 17.51 9.11
CA THR A 599 0.53 16.07 8.94
C THR A 599 -0.75 15.29 9.17
N GLU A 600 -1.39 14.86 8.08
CA GLU A 600 -2.66 14.13 8.10
C GLU A 600 -2.47 12.61 8.01
N GLY A 601 -3.30 11.89 8.77
CA GLY A 601 -3.49 10.43 8.68
C GLY A 601 -4.26 10.01 7.43
N GLU A 602 -4.58 8.72 7.36
CA GLU A 602 -5.56 8.22 6.39
C GLU A 602 -6.98 8.61 6.84
N GLY A 603 -7.84 8.98 5.90
CA GLY A 603 -9.19 9.45 6.18
C GLY A 603 -10.22 8.32 6.13
N GLU A 604 -11.06 8.19 7.16
CA GLU A 604 -12.16 7.23 7.15
C GLU A 604 -13.42 7.82 6.51
N PRO A 605 -13.98 7.20 5.46
CA PRO A 605 -15.20 7.66 4.81
C PRO A 605 -16.47 7.05 5.41
N LYS A 606 -17.54 7.84 5.46
CA LYS A 606 -18.90 7.43 5.81
C LYS A 606 -19.93 8.20 4.99
N SER A 607 -20.82 7.52 4.29
CA SER A 607 -21.90 8.14 3.51
C SER A 607 -23.24 8.08 4.23
N GLN A 608 -24.03 9.15 4.15
CA GLN A 608 -25.35 9.25 4.77
C GLN A 608 -26.25 10.26 4.03
N CYS A 609 -27.52 9.92 3.82
CA CYS A 609 -28.53 10.91 3.44
C CYS A 609 -28.97 11.73 4.65
N THR A 610 -29.13 13.04 4.50
CA THR A 610 -29.94 13.86 5.41
C THR A 610 -31.41 13.39 5.38
N ARG A 611 -32.20 13.74 6.42
CA ARG A 611 -33.64 13.48 6.38
C ARG A 611 -34.30 14.32 5.29
N PRO A 612 -35.20 13.76 4.46
CA PRO A 612 -36.13 14.55 3.66
C PRO A 612 -36.96 15.49 4.53
N SER A 613 -37.35 16.64 3.99
CA SER A 613 -38.42 17.44 4.57
C SER A 613 -39.73 16.64 4.55
N LYS A 614 -40.63 16.93 5.48
CA LYS A 614 -42.00 16.37 5.43
C LYS A 614 -42.70 16.74 4.13
N VAL A 615 -43.66 15.90 3.72
CA VAL A 615 -44.47 16.21 2.53
C VAL A 615 -45.45 17.36 2.81
N ASP A 616 -45.56 18.27 1.85
CA ASP A 616 -46.46 19.41 1.86
C ASP A 616 -47.77 19.06 1.14
N ASP A 617 -48.83 19.85 1.37
CA ASP A 617 -50.11 19.80 0.64
C ASP A 617 -50.72 18.38 0.46
N LEU A 618 -50.56 17.49 1.45
CA LEU A 618 -51.18 16.16 1.45
C LEU A 618 -52.71 16.26 1.38
N GLN A 619 -53.28 15.75 0.29
CA GLN A 619 -54.69 15.88 -0.08
C GLN A 619 -55.27 14.55 -0.56
N VAL A 620 -56.58 14.39 -0.33
CA VAL A 620 -57.41 13.35 -0.93
C VAL A 620 -58.01 13.90 -2.22
N VAL A 621 -57.74 13.24 -3.35
CA VAL A 621 -58.22 13.65 -4.69
C VAL A 621 -59.52 12.95 -5.06
N ASP A 622 -59.64 11.66 -4.74
CA ASP A 622 -60.82 10.85 -5.05
C ASP A 622 -61.04 9.78 -3.98
N VAL A 623 -62.30 9.40 -3.78
CA VAL A 623 -62.73 8.46 -2.74
C VAL A 623 -63.66 7.42 -3.36
N GLY A 624 -63.17 6.19 -3.45
CA GLY A 624 -63.92 5.04 -3.91
C GLY A 624 -64.66 4.31 -2.80
N VAL A 625 -65.29 3.19 -3.17
CA VAL A 625 -65.94 2.26 -2.22
C VAL A 625 -64.88 1.43 -1.47
N THR A 626 -63.80 1.06 -2.15
CA THR A 626 -62.69 0.26 -1.60
C THR A 626 -61.31 0.88 -1.88
N SER A 627 -61.26 2.17 -2.22
CA SER A 627 -60.02 2.87 -2.54
C SER A 627 -60.05 4.34 -2.14
N VAL A 628 -58.87 4.94 -1.95
CA VAL A 628 -58.67 6.38 -1.74
C VAL A 628 -57.43 6.82 -2.53
N ASN A 629 -57.56 7.90 -3.29
CA ASN A 629 -56.47 8.49 -4.06
C ASN A 629 -55.88 9.69 -3.32
N LEU A 630 -54.57 9.63 -3.06
CA LEU A 630 -53.80 10.64 -2.33
C LEU A 630 -52.82 11.35 -3.28
N THR A 631 -52.59 12.63 -3.05
CA THR A 631 -51.52 13.44 -3.66
C THR A 631 -50.86 14.32 -2.63
N TRP A 632 -49.59 14.65 -2.82
CA TRP A 632 -48.82 15.56 -1.96
C TRP A 632 -47.77 16.27 -2.81
N GLU A 633 -47.10 17.26 -2.25
CA GLU A 633 -45.94 17.90 -2.85
C GLU A 633 -44.71 17.79 -1.94
N VAL A 634 -43.55 18.04 -2.53
CA VAL A 634 -42.26 18.13 -1.81
C VAL A 634 -41.43 19.21 -2.50
N ASN A 635 -40.93 20.14 -1.70
CA ASN A 635 -40.18 21.32 -2.15
C ASN A 635 -38.65 21.13 -2.10
N ASP A 636 -38.17 19.98 -1.63
CA ASP A 636 -36.74 19.65 -1.58
C ASP A 636 -36.12 19.52 -2.98
N SER A 637 -34.88 19.99 -3.11
CA SER A 637 -34.11 19.90 -4.37
C SER A 637 -33.76 18.46 -4.77
N ALA A 638 -33.76 17.51 -3.82
CA ALA A 638 -33.52 16.10 -4.08
C ALA A 638 -34.81 15.27 -4.29
N SER A 639 -35.99 15.90 -4.27
CA SER A 639 -37.29 15.21 -4.25
C SER A 639 -37.57 14.29 -5.45
N ASP A 640 -36.92 14.50 -6.60
CA ASP A 640 -36.97 13.59 -7.75
C ASP A 640 -36.35 12.20 -7.48
N THR A 641 -35.59 12.05 -6.39
CA THR A 641 -34.94 10.80 -5.97
C THR A 641 -35.64 10.08 -4.83
N TYR A 642 -36.71 10.69 -4.27
CA TYR A 642 -37.37 10.15 -3.08
C TYR A 642 -38.34 9.01 -3.42
N THR A 643 -38.46 8.08 -2.49
CA THR A 643 -39.61 7.18 -2.41
C THR A 643 -40.52 7.64 -1.27
N TYR A 644 -41.78 7.23 -1.29
CA TYR A 644 -42.78 7.65 -0.32
C TYR A 644 -43.37 6.41 0.36
N ARG A 645 -43.24 6.31 1.69
CA ARG A 645 -43.94 5.30 2.48
C ARG A 645 -45.26 5.88 2.95
N ILE A 646 -46.37 5.19 2.65
CA ILE A 646 -47.71 5.56 3.07
C ILE A 646 -48.16 4.54 4.11
N GLU A 647 -48.17 4.93 5.38
CA GLU A 647 -48.79 4.16 6.45
C GLU A 647 -50.32 4.30 6.36
N VAL A 648 -51.02 3.18 6.35
CA VAL A 648 -52.48 3.12 6.24
C VAL A 648 -53.05 2.44 7.49
N ALA A 649 -53.88 3.14 8.25
CA ALA A 649 -54.41 2.64 9.51
C ALA A 649 -55.90 2.97 9.72
N ASN A 650 -56.71 2.00 10.16
CA ASN A 650 -58.11 2.22 10.55
C ASN A 650 -58.35 2.06 12.07
N GLY A 651 -57.29 2.09 12.87
CA GLY A 651 -57.32 1.87 14.31
C GLY A 651 -57.40 0.39 14.74
N THR A 652 -57.62 -0.56 13.82
CA THR A 652 -57.58 -2.00 14.10
C THR A 652 -56.62 -2.77 13.21
N SER A 653 -56.40 -2.29 11.99
CA SER A 653 -55.46 -2.79 11.00
C SER A 653 -54.48 -1.68 10.63
N PHE A 654 -53.21 -2.03 10.41
CA PHE A 654 -52.17 -1.14 9.92
C PHE A 654 -51.33 -1.87 8.86
N TRP A 655 -50.90 -1.16 7.81
CA TRP A 655 -49.91 -1.63 6.85
C TRP A 655 -49.21 -0.44 6.18
N ASN A 656 -48.15 -0.72 5.44
CA ASN A 656 -47.43 0.28 4.64
C ASN A 656 -47.59 -0.02 3.15
N GLU A 657 -47.83 1.03 2.38
CA GLU A 657 -47.69 1.06 0.93
C GLU A 657 -46.48 1.92 0.53
N THR A 658 -45.99 1.76 -0.70
CA THR A 658 -44.87 2.55 -1.22
C THR A 658 -45.18 3.14 -2.58
N SER A 659 -44.82 4.41 -2.80
CA SER A 659 -44.94 5.08 -4.11
C SER A 659 -43.64 5.76 -4.50
N ASN A 660 -43.28 5.69 -5.79
CA ASN A 660 -42.12 6.36 -6.39
C ASN A 660 -42.50 7.69 -7.06
N VAL A 661 -43.72 8.19 -6.79
CA VAL A 661 -44.27 9.45 -7.32
C VAL A 661 -45.09 10.12 -6.23
N LYS A 662 -45.34 11.43 -6.35
CA LYS A 662 -46.05 12.25 -5.34
C LYS A 662 -47.57 11.99 -5.24
N LYS A 663 -47.99 10.74 -5.46
CA LYS A 663 -49.37 10.26 -5.44
C LYS A 663 -49.44 8.77 -5.15
N ALA A 664 -50.54 8.31 -4.57
CA ALA A 664 -50.82 6.88 -4.39
C ALA A 664 -52.32 6.60 -4.52
N GLU A 665 -52.66 5.47 -5.14
CA GLU A 665 -54.00 4.86 -5.08
C GLU A 665 -53.94 3.73 -4.05
N ILE A 666 -54.54 3.95 -2.88
CA ILE A 666 -54.64 2.92 -1.85
C ILE A 666 -55.91 2.11 -2.12
N THR A 667 -55.79 0.80 -2.28
CA THR A 667 -56.91 -0.10 -2.62
C THR A 667 -57.22 -1.09 -1.49
N GLU A 668 -58.11 -2.06 -1.74
CA GLU A 668 -58.56 -3.09 -0.79
C GLU A 668 -59.16 -2.58 0.54
N LEU A 669 -59.51 -1.29 0.61
CA LEU A 669 -60.05 -0.66 1.81
C LEU A 669 -61.46 -1.17 2.11
N ILE A 670 -61.76 -1.38 3.40
CA ILE A 670 -63.12 -1.73 3.84
C ILE A 670 -64.08 -0.54 3.58
N PRO A 671 -65.25 -0.74 2.93
CA PRO A 671 -66.21 0.33 2.65
C PRO A 671 -66.76 1.01 3.92
N GLY A 672 -67.12 2.29 3.79
CA GLY A 672 -67.74 3.10 4.85
C GLY A 672 -66.90 3.26 6.13
N THR A 673 -65.59 3.06 6.05
CA THR A 673 -64.64 3.00 7.19
C THR A 673 -63.65 4.16 7.11
N ASN A 674 -63.29 4.74 8.27
CA ASN A 674 -62.28 5.79 8.34
C ASN A 674 -60.87 5.20 8.30
N TYR A 675 -60.01 5.73 7.44
CA TYR A 675 -58.58 5.44 7.41
C TYR A 675 -57.79 6.72 7.66
N ASN A 676 -56.79 6.64 8.52
CA ASN A 676 -55.72 7.62 8.63
C ASN A 676 -54.58 7.18 7.71
N PHE A 677 -54.08 8.10 6.91
CA PHE A 677 -53.00 7.92 5.96
C PHE A 677 -51.85 8.84 6.37
N THR A 678 -50.68 8.27 6.67
CA THR A 678 -49.49 9.05 7.02
C THR A 678 -48.42 8.83 5.96
N VAL A 679 -48.07 9.89 5.23
CA VAL A 679 -47.07 9.85 4.15
C VAL A 679 -45.75 10.37 4.66
N PHE A 680 -44.72 9.54 4.55
CA PHE A 680 -43.34 9.83 4.88
C PHE A 680 -42.52 9.92 3.58
N ALA A 681 -41.69 10.96 3.44
CA ALA A 681 -40.69 11.02 2.39
C ALA A 681 -39.44 10.24 2.84
N VAL A 682 -38.92 9.39 1.95
CA VAL A 682 -37.75 8.54 2.20
C VAL A 682 -36.68 8.90 1.17
N ALA A 683 -35.45 9.10 1.64
CA ALA A 683 -34.32 9.48 0.79
C ALA A 683 -33.91 8.34 -0.16
N ALA A 684 -33.00 8.63 -1.10
CA ALA A 684 -32.54 7.68 -2.11
C ALA A 684 -31.84 6.42 -1.57
N ASP A 685 -31.45 6.39 -0.29
CA ASP A 685 -30.93 5.21 0.40
C ASP A 685 -32.03 4.20 0.81
N ASN A 686 -33.30 4.55 0.69
CA ASN A 686 -34.48 3.81 1.15
C ASN A 686 -34.45 3.46 2.65
N GLN A 687 -33.73 4.25 3.46
CA GLN A 687 -33.58 4.05 4.91
C GLN A 687 -33.85 5.34 5.69
N THR A 688 -33.41 6.49 5.18
CA THR A 688 -33.52 7.76 5.88
C THR A 688 -34.87 8.41 5.61
N GLU A 689 -35.71 8.44 6.64
CA GLU A 689 -37.11 8.91 6.58
C GLU A 689 -37.27 10.31 7.21
N GLY A 690 -38.08 11.16 6.58
CA GLY A 690 -38.49 12.47 7.07
C GLY A 690 -39.70 12.42 8.03
N GLU A 691 -40.15 13.57 8.54
CA GLU A 691 -41.37 13.63 9.36
C GLU A 691 -42.62 13.30 8.51
N GLY A 692 -43.52 12.46 9.03
CA GLY A 692 -44.73 12.02 8.32
C GLY A 692 -45.90 13.00 8.41
N ALA A 693 -46.48 13.38 7.27
CA ALA A 693 -47.71 14.17 7.22
C ALA A 693 -48.95 13.25 7.23
N SER A 694 -49.99 13.58 7.99
CA SER A 694 -51.17 12.71 8.18
C SER A 694 -52.49 13.34 7.71
N ILE A 695 -53.37 12.54 7.09
CA ILE A 695 -54.74 12.92 6.73
C ILE A 695 -55.70 11.74 6.97
N SER A 696 -56.94 12.00 7.41
CA SER A 696 -57.95 10.95 7.64
C SER A 696 -59.15 11.08 6.71
N GLN A 697 -59.61 9.97 6.13
CA GLN A 697 -60.74 9.94 5.19
C GLN A 697 -61.59 8.67 5.33
N TYR A 698 -62.91 8.84 5.24
CA TYR A 698 -63.87 7.74 5.14
C TYR A 698 -64.03 7.28 3.68
N THR A 699 -63.99 5.97 3.45
CA THR A 699 -64.39 5.34 2.18
C THR A 699 -65.91 5.43 1.95
N ILE A 700 -66.35 5.38 0.69
CA ILE A 700 -67.79 5.34 0.37
C ILE A 700 -68.38 4.00 0.86
N PRO A 701 -69.54 3.97 1.54
CA PRO A 701 -70.18 2.72 1.93
C PRO A 701 -70.69 1.94 0.71
N SER A 702 -70.63 0.62 0.75
CA SER A 702 -71.08 -0.22 -0.37
C SER A 702 -72.60 -0.07 -0.59
N PRO A 703 -73.07 0.08 -1.85
CA PRO A 703 -74.50 0.04 -2.15
C PRO A 703 -75.09 -1.34 -1.84
N VAL A 704 -76.39 -1.40 -1.57
CA VAL A 704 -77.14 -2.66 -1.48
C VAL A 704 -77.16 -3.35 -2.85
N ASN A 705 -76.86 -4.64 -2.95
CA ASN A 705 -76.79 -5.34 -4.25
C ASN A 705 -78.12 -5.29 -5.03
N SER A 706 -79.22 -5.58 -4.34
CA SER A 706 -80.59 -5.40 -4.83
C SER A 706 -81.57 -5.47 -3.65
N PHE A 707 -82.83 -5.08 -3.88
CA PHE A 707 -83.90 -5.27 -2.89
C PHE A 707 -85.15 -5.94 -3.49
N GLN A 708 -85.82 -6.73 -2.67
CA GLN A 708 -87.17 -7.23 -2.88
C GLN A 708 -88.18 -6.19 -2.42
N CYS A 709 -89.34 -6.16 -3.07
CA CYS A 709 -90.39 -5.19 -2.82
C CYS A 709 -91.73 -5.87 -3.06
N GLU A 710 -92.41 -6.23 -1.98
CA GLU A 710 -93.61 -7.08 -2.02
C GLU A 710 -94.85 -6.29 -1.55
N PRO A 711 -95.95 -6.31 -2.32
CA PRO A 711 -97.23 -5.80 -1.84
C PRO A 711 -97.81 -6.75 -0.78
N VAL A 712 -98.21 -6.20 0.37
CA VAL A 712 -98.88 -6.99 1.41
C VAL A 712 -100.38 -7.08 1.09
N ALA A 713 -100.94 -8.28 1.12
CA ALA A 713 -102.36 -8.51 0.81
C ALA A 713 -103.30 -7.63 1.67
N ASN A 714 -104.25 -6.94 1.02
CA ASN A 714 -105.21 -6.03 1.64
C ASN A 714 -104.60 -4.88 2.48
N MET A 715 -103.34 -4.52 2.22
CA MET A 715 -102.62 -3.47 2.94
C MET A 715 -102.05 -2.43 1.96
N SER A 716 -102.00 -1.18 2.40
CA SER A 716 -101.60 -0.06 1.54
C SER A 716 -100.10 0.25 1.58
N TYR A 717 -99.30 -0.50 2.33
CA TYR A 717 -97.84 -0.34 2.42
C TYR A 717 -97.10 -1.44 1.65
N LEU A 718 -95.82 -1.20 1.37
CA LEU A 718 -94.89 -2.18 0.78
C LEU A 718 -94.01 -2.78 1.88
N MET A 719 -93.62 -4.04 1.69
CA MET A 719 -92.53 -4.66 2.44
C MET A 719 -91.28 -4.68 1.56
N LEU A 720 -90.25 -3.96 1.98
CA LEU A 720 -88.95 -3.92 1.33
C LEU A 720 -87.99 -4.85 2.07
N LYS A 721 -87.14 -5.59 1.35
CA LYS A 721 -86.14 -6.46 1.98
C LYS A 721 -84.87 -6.50 1.14
N TRP A 722 -83.72 -6.29 1.77
CA TRP A 722 -82.41 -6.31 1.10
C TRP A 722 -81.37 -7.03 1.95
N GLU A 723 -80.34 -7.55 1.32
CA GLU A 723 -79.19 -8.06 2.05
C GLU A 723 -78.31 -6.90 2.52
N CYS A 724 -77.68 -7.07 3.68
CA CYS A 724 -76.77 -6.07 4.24
C CYS A 724 -75.54 -5.94 3.31
N PRO A 725 -75.15 -4.71 2.93
CA PRO A 725 -73.99 -4.51 2.06
C PRO A 725 -72.68 -4.80 2.83
N TYR A 726 -71.62 -5.12 2.09
CA TYR A 726 -70.30 -5.36 2.68
C TYR A 726 -69.65 -4.06 3.19
N GLY A 727 -68.88 -4.17 4.27
CA GLY A 727 -68.24 -3.04 4.94
C GLY A 727 -69.10 -2.42 6.05
N ASN A 728 -68.72 -1.22 6.46
CA ASN A 728 -69.36 -0.52 7.57
C ASN A 728 -70.46 0.45 7.07
N TYR A 729 -71.57 0.52 7.79
CA TYR A 729 -72.69 1.40 7.46
C TYR A 729 -73.43 1.85 8.72
N SER A 730 -73.96 3.08 8.68
CA SER A 730 -74.80 3.65 9.75
C SER A 730 -76.29 3.37 9.53
N GLY A 731 -76.70 3.16 8.27
CA GLY A 731 -78.08 2.85 7.91
C GLY A 731 -78.36 2.97 6.41
N PHE A 732 -79.65 3.05 6.09
CA PHE A 732 -80.19 3.13 4.74
C PHE A 732 -81.20 4.28 4.65
N ILE A 733 -81.11 5.07 3.59
CA ILE A 733 -82.11 6.07 3.21
C ILE A 733 -82.99 5.46 2.11
N ILE A 734 -84.30 5.42 2.35
CA ILE A 734 -85.31 4.93 1.42
C ILE A 734 -86.07 6.14 0.86
N LYS A 735 -86.11 6.29 -0.47
CA LYS A 735 -86.94 7.32 -1.13
C LYS A 735 -87.98 6.67 -2.02
N ILE A 736 -89.24 7.02 -1.81
CA ILE A 736 -90.39 6.48 -2.54
C ILE A 736 -90.96 7.60 -3.39
N TYR A 737 -90.85 7.44 -4.71
CA TYR A 737 -91.28 8.39 -5.73
C TYR A 737 -92.62 7.95 -6.34
N SER A 738 -93.63 8.80 -6.22
CA SER A 738 -94.93 8.63 -6.89
C SER A 738 -94.92 9.26 -8.29
N ALA A 739 -95.82 8.81 -9.17
CA ALA A 739 -96.00 9.37 -10.52
C ALA A 739 -96.47 10.85 -10.53
N ASP A 740 -97.02 11.33 -9.41
CA ASP A 740 -97.40 12.73 -9.17
C ASP A 740 -96.23 13.60 -8.62
N SER A 741 -95.01 13.08 -8.63
CA SER A 741 -93.78 13.72 -8.12
C SER A 741 -93.73 13.96 -6.61
N SER A 742 -94.65 13.40 -5.82
CA SER A 742 -94.47 13.31 -4.37
C SER A 742 -93.34 12.34 -4.02
N VAL A 743 -92.49 12.73 -3.05
CA VAL A 743 -91.35 11.94 -2.57
C VAL A 743 -91.45 11.76 -1.06
N ILE A 744 -91.58 10.52 -0.62
CA ILE A 744 -91.49 10.15 0.80
C ILE A 744 -90.04 9.72 1.05
N THR A 745 -89.40 10.26 2.09
CA THR A 745 -88.07 9.82 2.54
C THR A 745 -88.19 9.19 3.92
N GLU A 746 -87.71 7.96 4.06
CA GLU A 746 -87.69 7.19 5.31
C GLU A 746 -86.27 6.66 5.55
N GLU A 747 -85.95 6.31 6.80
CA GLU A 747 -84.65 5.75 7.17
C GLU A 747 -84.81 4.39 7.85
N SER A 748 -83.85 3.49 7.62
CA SER A 748 -83.74 2.20 8.30
C SER A 748 -82.33 2.00 8.84
N GLN A 749 -82.21 1.51 10.06
CA GLN A 749 -80.93 1.06 10.63
C GLN A 749 -80.65 -0.42 10.35
N SER A 750 -81.64 -1.17 9.83
CA SER A 750 -81.57 -2.62 9.60
C SER A 750 -81.88 -3.00 8.15
N CYS A 751 -81.30 -4.12 7.75
CA CYS A 751 -81.44 -4.79 6.44
C CYS A 751 -82.08 -6.18 6.59
N SER A 752 -81.81 -6.87 7.71
CA SER A 752 -82.23 -8.26 7.94
C SER A 752 -83.74 -8.40 8.17
N GLU A 753 -84.36 -7.40 8.80
CA GLU A 753 -85.80 -7.32 9.02
C GLU A 753 -86.46 -6.57 7.86
N GLY A 754 -87.58 -7.08 7.35
CA GLY A 754 -88.27 -6.45 6.23
C GLY A 754 -88.77 -5.05 6.62
N PHE A 755 -88.30 -4.03 5.91
CA PHE A 755 -88.69 -2.65 6.15
C PHE A 755 -90.12 -2.41 5.66
N LYS A 756 -90.98 -1.98 6.59
CA LYS A 756 -92.37 -1.60 6.32
C LYS A 756 -92.43 -0.11 5.97
N THR A 757 -92.86 0.22 4.76
CA THR A 757 -93.05 1.64 4.38
C THR A 757 -94.20 2.28 5.14
N SER A 758 -94.21 3.61 5.19
CA SER A 758 -95.45 4.37 5.47
C SER A 758 -96.62 3.94 4.56
N PRO A 759 -97.89 4.12 4.97
CA PRO A 759 -99.05 3.84 4.14
C PRO A 759 -99.04 4.62 2.83
N LEU A 760 -99.25 3.92 1.72
CA LEU A 760 -99.33 4.48 0.36
C LEU A 760 -100.76 4.33 -0.19
N ASP A 761 -101.00 4.70 -1.46
CA ASP A 761 -102.27 4.47 -2.15
C ASP A 761 -102.36 3.01 -2.63
N TYR A 762 -103.55 2.42 -2.60
CA TYR A 762 -103.80 1.08 -3.18
C TYR A 762 -103.70 1.07 -4.71
N PHE A 763 -103.28 -0.07 -5.27
CA PHE A 763 -103.12 -0.35 -6.70
C PHE A 763 -102.25 0.65 -7.50
N LYS A 764 -101.41 1.44 -6.82
CA LYS A 764 -100.55 2.47 -7.42
C LYS A 764 -99.10 2.00 -7.52
N THR A 765 -98.40 2.50 -8.53
CA THR A 765 -97.01 2.16 -8.84
C THR A 765 -96.08 3.25 -8.33
N TYR A 766 -95.00 2.87 -7.65
CA TYR A 766 -93.98 3.74 -7.08
C TYR A 766 -92.60 3.32 -7.57
N ASN A 767 -91.69 4.27 -7.81
CA ASN A 767 -90.26 3.97 -7.93
C ASN A 767 -89.63 4.12 -6.54
N VAL A 768 -88.98 3.08 -6.03
CA VAL A 768 -88.34 3.10 -4.71
C VAL A 768 -86.83 3.08 -4.91
N THR A 769 -86.09 3.88 -4.15
CA THR A 769 -84.62 3.82 -4.11
C THR A 769 -84.14 3.56 -2.70
N VAL A 770 -83.13 2.71 -2.56
CA VAL A 770 -82.42 2.44 -1.29
C VAL A 770 -80.97 2.86 -1.45
N THR A 771 -80.49 3.69 -0.54
CA THR A 771 -79.11 4.22 -0.50
C THR A 771 -78.48 3.88 0.84
N THR A 772 -77.33 3.20 0.84
CA THR A 772 -76.54 2.98 2.06
C THR A 772 -75.88 4.29 2.47
N PHE A 773 -75.80 4.59 3.77
CA PHE A 773 -74.99 5.70 4.27
C PHE A 773 -74.13 5.29 5.47
N SER A 774 -72.96 5.91 5.59
CA SER A 774 -72.03 5.77 6.72
C SER A 774 -71.44 7.13 7.04
N ASN A 775 -71.61 7.59 8.28
CA ASN A 775 -70.97 8.81 8.82
C ASN A 775 -71.04 10.06 7.91
N GLY A 776 -72.19 10.25 7.22
CA GLY A 776 -72.44 11.41 6.35
C GLY A 776 -72.13 11.20 4.85
N ILE A 777 -71.48 10.09 4.47
CA ILE A 777 -71.24 9.71 3.07
C ILE A 777 -72.29 8.69 2.61
N THR A 778 -72.80 8.85 1.39
CA THR A 778 -73.83 7.99 0.79
C THR A 778 -73.30 7.18 -0.39
N SER A 779 -73.74 5.93 -0.53
CA SER A 779 -73.52 5.11 -1.71
C SER A 779 -74.28 5.65 -2.93
N SER A 780 -74.02 5.10 -4.12
CA SER A 780 -74.97 5.23 -5.24
C SER A 780 -76.33 4.61 -4.85
N PRO A 781 -77.48 5.20 -5.26
CA PRO A 781 -78.80 4.65 -5.00
C PRO A 781 -79.11 3.43 -5.88
N VAL A 782 -79.70 2.39 -5.29
CA VAL A 782 -80.26 1.27 -6.05
C VAL A 782 -81.77 1.40 -6.12
N GLN A 783 -82.34 1.28 -7.33
CA GLN A 783 -83.73 1.62 -7.61
C GLN A 783 -84.56 0.43 -8.13
N LYS A 784 -85.85 0.40 -7.79
CA LYS A 784 -86.80 -0.62 -8.27
C LYS A 784 -88.23 -0.09 -8.29
N THR A 785 -88.96 -0.43 -9.34
CA THR A 785 -90.39 -0.14 -9.44
C THR A 785 -91.21 -1.16 -8.67
N CYS A 786 -92.09 -0.67 -7.80
CA CYS A 786 -92.98 -1.43 -6.92
C CYS A 786 -94.44 -1.09 -7.21
N LYS A 787 -95.36 -2.02 -6.92
CA LYS A 787 -96.80 -1.76 -6.99
C LYS A 787 -97.48 -2.22 -5.70
N THR A 788 -98.34 -1.39 -5.14
CA THR A 788 -99.11 -1.69 -3.92
C THR A 788 -100.26 -2.66 -4.18
N SER A 789 -100.80 -3.22 -3.10
CA SER A 789 -101.87 -4.21 -3.12
C SER A 789 -103.23 -3.64 -3.54
N ILE A 790 -104.24 -4.50 -3.63
CA ILE A 790 -105.65 -4.13 -3.82
C ILE A 790 -106.45 -4.31 -2.52
N THR A 791 -107.58 -3.60 -2.40
CA THR A 791 -108.51 -3.70 -1.26
C THR A 791 -109.98 -3.62 -1.72
N ASP A 792 -110.94 -3.66 -0.79
CA ASP A 792 -112.39 -3.52 -1.05
C ASP A 792 -112.65 -2.28 -1.95
N PRO A 793 -113.45 -2.38 -3.02
CA PRO A 793 -113.72 -1.21 -3.88
C PRO A 793 -114.50 -0.13 -3.12
N PRO A 794 -114.37 1.17 -3.46
CA PRO A 794 -115.27 2.19 -2.94
C PRO A 794 -116.75 1.85 -3.18
N ALA A 795 -117.56 1.91 -2.12
CA ALA A 795 -118.98 1.61 -2.20
C ALA A 795 -119.75 2.71 -2.97
N PRO A 796 -120.65 2.36 -3.91
CA PRO A 796 -121.47 3.34 -4.61
C PRO A 796 -122.47 3.99 -3.64
N LYS A 797 -122.74 5.28 -3.85
CA LYS A 797 -123.60 6.09 -2.96
C LYS A 797 -125.10 5.88 -3.21
N GLU A 798 -125.47 5.30 -4.34
CA GLU A 798 -126.85 5.14 -4.78
C GLU A 798 -127.36 3.70 -4.56
N PRO A 799 -128.60 3.49 -4.07
CA PRO A 799 -129.20 2.16 -3.99
C PRO A 799 -129.61 1.64 -5.37
N PRO A 800 -129.71 0.30 -5.57
CA PRO A 800 -130.20 -0.26 -6.81
C PRO A 800 -131.72 -0.08 -6.95
N VAL A 801 -132.20 0.10 -8.17
CA VAL A 801 -133.62 0.28 -8.49
C VAL A 801 -134.26 -1.08 -8.79
N VAL A 802 -135.46 -1.35 -8.25
CA VAL A 802 -136.16 -2.63 -8.41
C VAL A 802 -137.50 -2.43 -9.12
N LYS A 803 -137.73 -3.13 -10.24
CA LYS A 803 -138.93 -3.00 -11.10
C LYS A 803 -139.64 -4.36 -11.24
N VAL A 804 -140.92 -4.48 -10.85
CA VAL A 804 -141.67 -5.76 -10.88
C VAL A 804 -141.92 -6.24 -12.31
N LEU A 805 -141.77 -7.54 -12.57
CA LEU A 805 -141.99 -8.15 -13.90
C LEU A 805 -143.13 -9.18 -13.94
N SER A 806 -143.36 -9.95 -12.87
CA SER A 806 -144.43 -10.95 -12.78
C SER A 806 -144.78 -11.30 -11.33
N TYR A 807 -145.69 -12.26 -11.11
CA TYR A 807 -145.99 -12.83 -9.79
C TYR A 807 -144.82 -13.54 -9.09
N ASN A 808 -143.73 -13.82 -9.82
CA ASN A 808 -142.55 -14.53 -9.30
C ASN A 808 -141.20 -13.93 -9.77
N SER A 809 -141.17 -12.73 -10.35
CA SER A 809 -139.94 -12.09 -10.85
C SER A 809 -139.96 -10.55 -10.83
N PHE A 810 -138.78 -9.94 -10.65
CA PHE A 810 -138.51 -8.50 -10.80
C PHE A 810 -137.13 -8.26 -11.43
N SER A 811 -136.83 -7.06 -11.93
CA SER A 811 -135.48 -6.66 -12.32
C SER A 811 -134.81 -5.78 -11.26
N VAL A 812 -133.49 -5.90 -11.13
CA VAL A 812 -132.61 -5.06 -10.29
C VAL A 812 -131.66 -4.30 -11.20
N GLU A 813 -131.49 -3.01 -10.97
CA GLU A 813 -130.73 -2.09 -11.82
C GLU A 813 -129.75 -1.28 -10.97
N PHE A 814 -128.47 -1.18 -11.38
CA PHE A 814 -127.44 -0.57 -10.54
C PHE A 814 -126.31 0.16 -11.30
N SER A 815 -125.77 1.20 -10.64
CA SER A 815 -124.57 1.94 -11.04
C SER A 815 -123.29 1.14 -10.72
N ASP A 816 -122.23 1.37 -11.47
CA ASP A 816 -120.93 0.68 -11.28
C ASP A 816 -120.21 1.10 -9.99
N PHE A 817 -119.27 0.28 -9.53
CA PHE A 817 -118.34 0.60 -8.45
C PHE A 817 -117.11 1.35 -9.01
N GLU A 818 -116.37 2.05 -8.16
CA GLU A 818 -115.12 2.67 -8.61
C GLU A 818 -113.96 1.66 -8.59
N ALA A 819 -113.19 1.57 -9.69
CA ALA A 819 -112.06 0.64 -9.81
C ALA A 819 -110.72 1.23 -9.27
N VAL A 820 -110.78 2.23 -8.38
CA VAL A 820 -109.61 3.00 -7.92
C VAL A 820 -108.67 2.16 -7.05
N TYR A 821 -109.21 1.25 -6.24
CA TYR A 821 -108.42 0.36 -5.36
C TYR A 821 -108.11 -1.01 -5.97
N GLY A 822 -108.37 -1.19 -7.27
CA GLY A 822 -108.14 -2.42 -8.01
C GLY A 822 -109.19 -2.64 -9.11
N PRO A 823 -108.88 -3.49 -10.11
CA PRO A 823 -109.84 -3.81 -11.17
C PRO A 823 -111.01 -4.60 -10.58
N LEU A 824 -112.24 -4.19 -10.90
CA LEU A 824 -113.44 -4.94 -10.52
C LEU A 824 -113.48 -6.29 -11.26
N LYS A 825 -113.73 -7.36 -10.50
CA LYS A 825 -113.78 -8.75 -10.98
C LYS A 825 -115.20 -9.29 -11.09
N ALA A 826 -116.08 -8.93 -10.16
CA ALA A 826 -117.46 -9.38 -10.18
C ALA A 826 -118.43 -8.44 -9.46
N TYR A 827 -119.72 -8.64 -9.71
CA TYR A 827 -120.81 -8.18 -8.85
C TYR A 827 -121.65 -9.38 -8.38
N ALA A 828 -122.23 -9.31 -7.19
CA ALA A 828 -123.24 -10.26 -6.72
C ALA A 828 -124.52 -9.52 -6.32
N VAL A 829 -125.64 -9.88 -6.95
CA VAL A 829 -126.97 -9.35 -6.62
C VAL A 829 -127.55 -10.16 -5.47
N MET A 830 -127.89 -9.50 -4.38
CA MET A 830 -128.48 -10.09 -3.19
C MET A 830 -129.93 -9.66 -3.02
N ILE A 831 -130.77 -10.61 -2.62
CA ILE A 831 -132.20 -10.40 -2.38
C ILE A 831 -132.48 -10.54 -0.89
N ILE A 832 -133.25 -9.60 -0.36
CA ILE A 832 -133.48 -9.39 1.07
C ILE A 832 -134.99 -9.35 1.32
N THR A 833 -135.44 -10.14 2.28
CA THR A 833 -136.84 -10.16 2.79
C THR A 833 -136.94 -9.79 4.27
N GLU A 834 -135.80 -9.62 4.93
CA GLU A 834 -135.66 -9.20 6.33
C GLU A 834 -136.08 -7.71 6.48
N GLU A 835 -136.44 -7.27 7.69
CA GLU A 835 -136.67 -5.85 7.94
C GLU A 835 -135.33 -5.08 7.99
N GLY A 836 -135.28 -3.96 7.26
CA GLY A 836 -134.07 -3.14 7.14
C GLY A 836 -133.09 -3.63 6.06
N CYS A 837 -131.81 -3.33 6.27
CA CYS A 837 -130.69 -3.74 5.42
C CYS A 837 -129.68 -4.45 6.34
N PRO A 838 -129.68 -5.79 6.40
CA PRO A 838 -128.83 -6.54 7.35
C PRO A 838 -127.34 -6.46 6.94
N PRO A 839 -126.39 -6.83 7.82
CA PRO A 839 -124.97 -6.92 7.44
C PRO A 839 -124.77 -7.91 6.29
N LEU A 840 -124.37 -7.40 5.12
CA LEU A 840 -124.44 -8.15 3.86
C LEU A 840 -123.25 -9.08 3.63
N LYS A 841 -122.05 -8.79 4.19
CA LYS A 841 -120.83 -9.58 3.96
C LYS A 841 -120.95 -11.02 4.49
N SER A 842 -121.45 -11.18 5.71
CA SER A 842 -121.76 -12.50 6.31
C SER A 842 -123.01 -13.18 5.74
N LYS A 843 -123.60 -12.62 4.67
CA LYS A 843 -124.76 -13.19 3.98
C LYS A 843 -124.43 -13.67 2.56
N LEU A 844 -123.20 -13.41 2.07
CA LEU A 844 -122.75 -13.83 0.75
C LEU A 844 -122.77 -15.35 0.56
N ASN A 845 -122.52 -16.13 1.62
CA ASN A 845 -122.52 -17.58 1.56
C ASN A 845 -123.93 -18.23 1.43
N TYR A 846 -125.03 -17.49 1.69
CA TYR A 846 -126.36 -18.08 1.65
C TYR A 846 -126.95 -18.14 0.24
N THR A 847 -127.46 -19.32 -0.10
CA THR A 847 -128.12 -19.58 -1.38
C THR A 847 -129.63 -19.40 -1.31
N TYR A 848 -130.28 -19.32 -2.47
CA TYR A 848 -131.74 -19.39 -2.60
C TYR A 848 -132.36 -20.63 -1.94
N GLU A 849 -131.65 -21.77 -1.89
CA GLU A 849 -132.14 -22.98 -1.23
C GLU A 849 -132.11 -22.85 0.30
N ASP A 850 -131.16 -22.09 0.86
CA ASP A 850 -131.11 -21.77 2.29
C ASP A 850 -132.20 -20.76 2.68
N PHE A 851 -132.48 -19.78 1.80
CA PHE A 851 -133.65 -18.90 1.91
C PHE A 851 -134.97 -19.69 1.87
N LYS A 852 -135.14 -20.64 0.93
CA LYS A 852 -136.33 -21.52 0.89
C LYS A 852 -136.47 -22.41 2.13
N LYS A 853 -135.36 -22.83 2.72
CA LYS A 853 -135.31 -23.54 4.02
C LYS A 853 -135.49 -22.60 5.23
N LYS A 854 -135.75 -21.30 5.02
CA LYS A 854 -135.91 -20.24 6.04
C LYS A 854 -134.71 -20.08 6.98
N LYS A 855 -133.50 -20.47 6.56
CA LYS A 855 -132.27 -20.25 7.37
C LYS A 855 -131.87 -18.77 7.45
N THR A 856 -132.29 -17.97 6.47
CA THR A 856 -132.01 -16.54 6.33
C THR A 856 -133.11 -15.93 5.46
N GLY A 857 -133.38 -14.64 5.62
CA GLY A 857 -134.21 -13.87 4.69
C GLY A 857 -133.39 -13.15 3.62
N THR A 858 -132.06 -13.23 3.67
CA THR A 858 -131.13 -12.63 2.69
C THR A 858 -130.27 -13.69 2.01
N TYR A 859 -130.21 -13.68 0.67
CA TYR A 859 -129.42 -14.62 -0.14
C TYR A 859 -128.87 -13.98 -1.41
N VAL A 860 -127.76 -14.52 -1.95
CA VAL A 860 -127.25 -14.14 -3.27
C VAL A 860 -128.05 -14.86 -4.36
N THR A 861 -128.63 -14.10 -5.30
CA THR A 861 -129.47 -14.63 -6.39
C THR A 861 -128.73 -14.72 -7.71
N TYR A 862 -127.67 -13.92 -7.90
CA TYR A 862 -126.94 -13.84 -9.16
C TYR A 862 -125.52 -13.31 -8.93
N VAL A 863 -124.54 -13.83 -9.67
CA VAL A 863 -123.14 -13.34 -9.68
C VAL A 863 -122.75 -13.08 -11.13
N ILE A 864 -122.01 -11.99 -11.38
CA ILE A 864 -121.70 -11.46 -12.71
C ILE A 864 -120.20 -11.18 -12.76
N GLU A 865 -119.46 -11.82 -13.65
CA GLU A 865 -118.07 -11.45 -13.93
C GLU A 865 -118.01 -10.23 -14.84
N THR A 866 -117.16 -9.25 -14.49
CA THR A 866 -116.97 -8.01 -15.27
C THR A 866 -116.40 -8.26 -16.67
N GLU A 867 -115.68 -9.36 -16.87
CA GLU A 867 -115.13 -9.74 -18.18
C GLU A 867 -116.22 -10.21 -19.17
N LYS A 868 -117.33 -10.78 -18.68
CA LYS A 868 -118.49 -11.18 -19.50
C LYS A 868 -119.43 -10.02 -19.85
N ALA A 869 -119.33 -8.89 -19.15
CA ALA A 869 -120.14 -7.68 -19.40
C ALA A 869 -119.69 -6.85 -20.62
N LYS A 870 -118.62 -7.24 -21.33
CA LYS A 870 -118.06 -6.50 -22.47
C LYS A 870 -118.74 -6.76 -23.83
N LEU A 871 -119.82 -7.56 -23.89
CA LEU A 871 -120.58 -7.72 -25.13
C LEU A 871 -121.42 -6.46 -25.46
N PRO A 872 -121.58 -6.06 -26.74
CA PRO A 872 -122.23 -4.80 -27.12
C PRO A 872 -123.70 -4.63 -26.69
N SER A 873 -124.40 -5.70 -26.30
CA SER A 873 -125.79 -5.65 -25.85
C SER A 873 -125.97 -5.30 -24.37
N PHE A 874 -124.90 -5.08 -23.61
CA PHE A 874 -124.93 -4.82 -22.16
C PHE A 874 -124.59 -3.38 -21.76
N ARG A 875 -124.60 -2.43 -22.70
CA ARG A 875 -124.37 -0.99 -22.44
C ARG A 875 -125.68 -0.18 -22.37
N SER A 876 -126.54 -0.49 -21.40
CA SER A 876 -127.62 0.36 -20.91
C SER A 876 -128.09 -0.16 -19.55
N GLU A 877 -127.52 0.38 -18.46
CA GLU A 877 -127.85 0.05 -17.05
C GLU A 877 -127.60 -1.45 -16.66
N HIS A 878 -127.07 -1.73 -15.45
CA HIS A 878 -126.84 -3.13 -15.04
C HIS A 878 -128.15 -3.82 -14.61
N ILE A 879 -129.01 -4.14 -15.58
CA ILE A 879 -130.36 -4.70 -15.36
C ILE A 879 -130.29 -6.24 -15.26
N ILE A 880 -130.65 -6.78 -14.09
CA ILE A 880 -130.63 -8.20 -13.77
C ILE A 880 -132.03 -8.70 -13.42
N ASN A 881 -132.54 -9.63 -14.23
CA ASN A 881 -133.87 -10.21 -14.04
C ASN A 881 -133.84 -11.36 -13.02
N VAL A 882 -134.38 -11.09 -11.84
CA VAL A 882 -134.45 -12.00 -10.69
C VAL A 882 -135.70 -12.86 -10.77
N GLY A 883 -135.58 -14.15 -10.44
CA GLY A 883 -136.68 -15.11 -10.46
C GLY A 883 -136.80 -15.96 -11.74
N LYS A 884 -135.77 -15.99 -12.59
CA LYS A 884 -135.78 -16.69 -13.90
C LYS A 884 -135.32 -18.15 -13.87
N GLY A 885 -134.85 -18.66 -12.73
CA GLY A 885 -134.50 -20.07 -12.52
C GLY A 885 -133.11 -20.51 -12.99
N ASN A 886 -132.30 -19.62 -13.57
CA ASN A 886 -130.90 -19.91 -13.92
C ASN A 886 -129.99 -20.01 -12.69
N THR A 887 -128.86 -20.72 -12.80
CA THR A 887 -127.89 -20.92 -11.70
C THR A 887 -126.50 -20.52 -12.19
N MET A 888 -125.73 -19.78 -11.38
CA MET A 888 -124.37 -19.34 -11.69
C MET A 888 -123.53 -19.27 -10.41
N TYR A 889 -122.30 -19.82 -10.42
CA TYR A 889 -121.42 -19.95 -9.25
C TYR A 889 -122.15 -20.49 -8.00
N GLY A 890 -122.80 -21.66 -8.11
CA GLY A 890 -123.57 -22.27 -7.01
C GLY A 890 -124.88 -21.55 -6.64
N TYR A 891 -125.03 -20.25 -6.93
CA TYR A 891 -126.22 -19.46 -6.63
C TYR A 891 -127.30 -19.65 -7.68
N LYS A 892 -128.53 -19.88 -7.20
CA LYS A 892 -129.71 -20.14 -8.02
C LYS A 892 -130.66 -18.94 -7.98
N ASN A 893 -130.94 -18.37 -9.14
CA ASN A 893 -131.87 -17.26 -9.33
C ASN A 893 -133.34 -17.74 -9.33
N GLY A 894 -133.74 -18.49 -8.31
CA GLY A 894 -135.01 -19.21 -8.29
C GLY A 894 -136.24 -18.28 -8.17
N PRO A 895 -137.43 -18.76 -8.55
CA PRO A 895 -138.65 -17.97 -8.58
C PRO A 895 -139.03 -17.39 -7.20
N LEU A 896 -139.40 -16.13 -7.19
CA LEU A 896 -139.81 -15.41 -5.98
C LEU A 896 -141.21 -15.88 -5.55
N THR A 897 -141.52 -15.86 -4.26
CA THR A 897 -142.86 -16.19 -3.77
C THR A 897 -143.84 -15.03 -4.01
N PRO A 898 -145.02 -15.31 -4.60
CA PRO A 898 -146.16 -14.38 -4.70
C PRO A 898 -146.54 -13.73 -3.36
N LEU A 899 -147.15 -12.55 -3.42
CA LEU A 899 -147.67 -11.81 -2.25
C LEU A 899 -146.63 -11.53 -1.15
N HIS A 900 -145.34 -11.62 -1.47
CA HIS A 900 -144.23 -11.34 -0.56
C HIS A 900 -143.48 -10.08 -0.98
N SER A 901 -142.74 -9.47 -0.04
CA SER A 901 -141.98 -8.24 -0.26
C SER A 901 -140.48 -8.48 -0.26
N TYR A 902 -139.75 -7.73 -1.08
CA TYR A 902 -138.31 -7.87 -1.30
C TYR A 902 -137.62 -6.51 -1.38
N ARG A 903 -136.32 -6.51 -1.08
CA ARG A 903 -135.33 -5.48 -1.43
C ARG A 903 -134.17 -6.15 -2.18
N ALA A 904 -133.35 -5.36 -2.86
CA ALA A 904 -132.09 -5.79 -3.45
C ALA A 904 -130.91 -4.95 -2.94
N SER A 905 -129.72 -5.55 -2.91
CA SER A 905 -128.43 -4.85 -2.79
C SER A 905 -127.43 -5.54 -3.72
N VAL A 906 -126.37 -4.83 -4.11
CA VAL A 906 -125.34 -5.35 -5.02
C VAL A 906 -124.00 -5.26 -4.32
N ALA A 907 -123.29 -6.39 -4.27
CA ALA A 907 -121.92 -6.47 -3.78
C ALA A 907 -120.96 -6.35 -4.97
N GLY A 908 -119.98 -5.45 -4.92
CA GLY A 908 -118.94 -5.27 -5.95
C GLY A 908 -117.59 -5.73 -5.43
N PHE A 909 -116.84 -6.47 -6.26
CA PHE A 909 -115.62 -7.18 -5.84
C PHE A 909 -114.39 -6.74 -6.66
N THR A 910 -113.29 -6.38 -5.99
CA THR A 910 -111.95 -6.25 -6.60
C THR A 910 -111.17 -7.56 -6.58
N ASN A 911 -111.45 -8.41 -5.59
CA ASN A 911 -111.04 -9.81 -5.56
C ASN A 911 -112.21 -10.69 -5.09
N ILE A 912 -112.43 -11.84 -5.72
CA ILE A 912 -113.51 -12.76 -5.38
C ILE A 912 -112.96 -14.19 -5.36
N ASN A 913 -113.01 -14.81 -4.19
CA ASN A 913 -112.64 -16.21 -3.99
C ASN A 913 -113.89 -17.05 -3.74
N PHE A 914 -113.88 -18.28 -4.24
CA PHE A 914 -114.97 -19.24 -4.07
C PHE A 914 -114.47 -20.50 -3.35
N THR A 915 -115.38 -21.11 -2.58
CA THR A 915 -115.26 -22.46 -2.02
C THR A 915 -115.27 -23.52 -3.12
N ALA A 916 -114.97 -24.77 -2.77
CA ALA A 916 -115.06 -25.91 -3.69
C ALA A 916 -116.48 -26.09 -4.27
N GLU A 917 -117.51 -25.68 -3.52
CA GLU A 917 -118.93 -25.68 -3.91
C GLU A 917 -119.32 -24.47 -4.79
N ASN A 918 -118.35 -23.63 -5.19
CA ASN A 918 -118.52 -22.37 -5.92
C ASN A 918 -119.28 -21.26 -5.15
N ILE A 919 -119.40 -21.36 -3.83
CA ILE A 919 -119.98 -20.31 -2.97
C ILE A 919 -118.90 -19.30 -2.57
N ILE A 920 -119.20 -18.01 -2.58
CA ILE A 920 -118.25 -16.92 -2.27
C ILE A 920 -117.70 -17.06 -0.84
N MET A 921 -116.37 -16.99 -0.70
CA MET A 921 -115.67 -16.93 0.58
C MET A 921 -115.57 -15.48 1.04
N GLU A 922 -116.40 -15.08 2.00
CA GLU A 922 -116.46 -13.70 2.50
C GLU A 922 -115.16 -13.19 3.15
N GLU A 923 -114.34 -14.08 3.72
CA GLU A 923 -113.08 -13.75 4.40
C GLU A 923 -111.92 -13.48 3.43
N TYR A 924 -111.94 -14.10 2.23
CA TYR A 924 -110.89 -13.98 1.22
C TYR A 924 -111.30 -13.16 -0.01
N SER A 925 -112.49 -12.55 0.03
CA SER A 925 -113.02 -11.69 -1.02
C SER A 925 -113.02 -10.24 -0.59
N TYR A 926 -112.52 -9.35 -1.46
CA TYR A 926 -112.50 -7.92 -1.25
C TYR A 926 -113.76 -7.33 -1.88
N VAL A 927 -114.67 -6.84 -1.04
CA VAL A 927 -116.07 -6.58 -1.36
C VAL A 927 -116.65 -5.41 -0.59
N SER A 928 -117.34 -4.54 -1.34
CA SER A 928 -118.22 -3.49 -0.82
C SER A 928 -119.64 -3.69 -1.32
N PHE A 929 -120.61 -3.05 -0.67
CA PHE A 929 -122.04 -3.23 -0.96
C PHE A 929 -122.70 -1.88 -1.27
N SER A 930 -123.61 -1.87 -2.23
CA SER A 930 -124.52 -0.75 -2.44
C SER A 930 -125.58 -0.69 -1.32
N PRO A 931 -126.12 0.50 -1.00
CA PRO A 931 -127.26 0.63 -0.10
C PRO A 931 -128.44 -0.22 -0.57
N CYS A 932 -129.26 -0.76 0.34
CA CYS A 932 -130.42 -1.56 -0.05
C CYS A 932 -131.49 -0.72 -0.77
N SER A 933 -132.14 -1.31 -1.78
CA SER A 933 -133.30 -0.75 -2.48
C SER A 933 -134.50 -0.54 -1.55
N ASP A 934 -135.48 0.21 -2.04
CA ASP A 934 -136.83 0.24 -1.47
C ASP A 934 -137.54 -1.13 -1.54
N LYS A 935 -138.58 -1.28 -0.71
CA LYS A 935 -139.35 -2.51 -0.52
C LYS A 935 -140.43 -2.64 -1.59
N VAL A 936 -140.42 -3.75 -2.33
CA VAL A 936 -141.30 -4.03 -3.47
C VAL A 936 -142.07 -5.35 -3.26
N SER A 937 -143.37 -5.39 -3.57
CA SER A 937 -144.26 -6.55 -3.34
C SER A 937 -144.77 -7.19 -4.65
N LEU A 938 -144.93 -8.52 -4.66
CA LEU A 938 -145.33 -9.29 -5.87
C LEU A 938 -146.83 -9.67 -5.94
N PRO A 939 -147.43 -9.77 -7.15
CA PRO A 939 -148.81 -10.24 -7.36
C PRO A 939 -148.98 -11.79 -7.26
N GLN A 940 -150.18 -12.31 -7.52
CA GLN A 940 -150.62 -13.71 -7.29
C GLN A 940 -150.39 -14.68 -8.48
N ASP A 941 -150.24 -15.98 -8.19
CA ASP A 941 -149.94 -17.09 -9.13
C ASP A 941 -151.20 -17.69 -9.84
N PRO A 942 -151.20 -17.87 -11.18
CA PRO A 942 -152.33 -18.43 -11.94
C PRO A 942 -152.49 -19.96 -12.13
N GLY A 943 -151.63 -20.89 -11.68
CA GLY A 943 -151.89 -22.33 -12.03
C GLY A 943 -151.11 -23.47 -11.35
N VAL A 944 -151.85 -24.50 -10.89
CA VAL A 944 -151.31 -25.76 -10.28
C VAL A 944 -152.17 -27.00 -10.63
N ILE A 945 -151.68 -27.91 -11.48
CA ILE A 945 -152.13 -29.33 -11.63
C ILE A 945 -150.94 -30.23 -12.09
N ALA A 946 -150.60 -31.30 -11.34
CA ALA A 946 -149.71 -32.46 -11.66
C ALA A 946 -148.22 -32.22 -12.10
N GLY A 947 -147.20 -33.09 -11.90
CA GLY A 947 -147.00 -34.29 -11.04
C GLY A 947 -145.73 -35.13 -11.41
N ALA A 948 -144.91 -35.59 -10.42
CA ALA A 948 -143.90 -36.70 -10.46
C ALA A 948 -142.55 -36.50 -11.27
N VAL A 949 -141.42 -37.28 -11.22
CA VAL A 949 -140.85 -38.34 -10.31
C VAL A 949 -139.33 -38.74 -10.63
N ILE A 950 -138.52 -39.20 -9.63
CA ILE A 950 -137.23 -40.03 -9.65
C ILE A 950 -135.97 -39.54 -10.44
N GLY A 951 -134.67 -39.74 -10.08
CA GLY A 951 -133.94 -40.24 -8.86
C GLY A 951 -132.45 -40.70 -9.08
N CYS A 952 -131.61 -40.82 -8.01
CA CYS A 952 -130.26 -41.48 -7.89
C CYS A 952 -128.98 -40.76 -8.46
N LEU A 953 -127.67 -41.01 -8.11
CA LEU A 953 -126.92 -41.77 -7.04
C LEU A 953 -125.40 -41.31 -6.85
N LEU A 954 -124.51 -42.15 -6.25
CA LEU A 954 -123.08 -41.97 -5.80
C LEU A 954 -121.97 -42.05 -6.91
N ALA A 955 -120.65 -41.68 -6.81
CA ALA A 955 -119.69 -41.13 -5.81
C ALA A 955 -118.77 -42.07 -4.93
N ILE A 956 -117.41 -41.85 -4.84
CA ILE A 956 -116.45 -42.01 -3.67
C ILE A 956 -114.89 -42.13 -3.96
N LEU A 957 -114.09 -41.30 -3.24
CA LEU A 957 -112.70 -41.38 -2.62
C LEU A 957 -111.36 -41.79 -3.36
N ALA A 958 -110.23 -41.83 -2.61
CA ALA A 958 -108.83 -41.51 -3.01
C ALA A 958 -107.73 -41.81 -1.90
N VAL A 959 -106.45 -41.38 -2.11
CA VAL A 959 -105.33 -41.07 -1.14
C VAL A 959 -104.26 -42.17 -0.78
N VAL A 960 -102.95 -41.80 -0.69
CA VAL A 960 -101.94 -42.03 0.43
C VAL A 960 -100.40 -42.08 0.04
N ALA A 961 -99.56 -41.27 0.75
CA ALA A 961 -98.08 -41.34 1.10
C ALA A 961 -96.97 -41.57 0.02
N ILE A 962 -95.72 -41.05 0.02
CA ILE A 962 -94.78 -40.26 0.90
C ILE A 962 -94.01 -40.98 2.05
N VAL A 963 -92.68 -40.72 2.11
CA VAL A 963 -91.72 -40.72 3.27
C VAL A 963 -90.65 -41.83 3.31
N GLY A 964 -89.36 -41.45 3.38
CA GLY A 964 -88.31 -42.23 4.07
C GLY A 964 -86.85 -42.06 3.62
N TYR A 965 -85.96 -41.69 4.56
CA TYR A 965 -84.54 -42.14 4.69
C TYR A 965 -83.55 -41.76 3.56
N ILE A 966 -82.56 -40.86 3.66
CA ILE A 966 -81.81 -40.18 4.75
C ILE A 966 -80.86 -41.08 5.60
N PHE A 967 -79.54 -40.82 5.43
CA PHE A 967 -78.37 -41.11 6.30
C PHE A 967 -77.87 -42.56 6.51
N TRP A 968 -76.56 -42.82 6.32
CA TRP A 968 -75.49 -42.69 7.34
C TRP A 968 -74.08 -43.04 6.75
N THR A 969 -72.98 -43.02 7.52
CA THR A 969 -71.61 -42.71 6.99
C THR A 969 -70.40 -43.55 7.51
N ARG A 970 -69.30 -43.56 6.71
CA ARG A 970 -67.83 -43.50 7.08
C ARG A 970 -66.96 -44.75 7.49
N ARG A 971 -65.73 -44.81 6.89
CA ARG A 971 -64.32 -44.90 7.46
C ARG A 971 -63.36 -46.16 7.34
N ARG A 972 -62.17 -45.93 6.68
CA ARG A 972 -60.72 -46.03 7.12
C ARG A 972 -59.76 -47.28 6.98
N LYS A 973 -58.43 -46.95 6.78
CA LYS A 973 -57.09 -47.63 7.06
C LYS A 973 -56.42 -48.56 5.99
N ASP A 974 -55.08 -48.79 5.85
CA ASP A 974 -53.78 -48.25 6.41
C ASP A 974 -52.50 -48.76 5.61
N LYS A 975 -51.38 -47.97 5.52
CA LYS A 975 -49.90 -48.31 5.32
C LYS A 975 -49.39 -48.95 3.97
N ARG A 976 -48.09 -48.93 3.52
CA ARG A 976 -46.72 -48.72 4.11
C ARG A 976 -45.57 -48.38 3.09
N ASN A 977 -44.53 -47.67 3.57
CA ASN A 977 -43.14 -47.25 3.13
C ASN A 977 -42.40 -47.81 1.86
N THR A 978 -41.52 -46.98 1.23
CA THR A 978 -40.03 -47.17 1.14
C THR A 978 -39.24 -45.94 0.59
N GLU A 979 -37.97 -45.77 1.01
CA GLU A 979 -37.03 -44.70 0.58
C GLU A 979 -35.76 -45.22 -0.11
N VAL A 980 -34.98 -44.33 -0.75
CA VAL A 980 -33.74 -44.63 -1.50
C VAL A 980 -32.64 -43.64 -1.10
N SER A 981 -31.38 -44.12 -1.02
CA SER A 981 -30.19 -43.36 -0.60
C SER A 981 -29.32 -42.93 -1.79
N PHE A 982 -28.78 -41.71 -1.74
CA PHE A 982 -27.68 -41.25 -2.61
C PHE A 982 -26.35 -41.27 -1.85
N SER A 983 -25.27 -41.66 -2.53
CA SER A 983 -23.91 -41.63 -1.97
C SER A 983 -23.19 -40.32 -2.35
N PRO A 984 -22.57 -39.58 -1.41
CA PRO A 984 -21.90 -38.33 -1.72
C PRO A 984 -20.55 -38.53 -2.40
N ILE A 985 -20.30 -37.76 -3.45
CA ILE A 985 -18.96 -37.56 -4.01
C ILE A 985 -18.21 -36.60 -3.07
N LYS A 986 -16.96 -36.91 -2.73
CA LYS A 986 -16.12 -36.01 -1.91
C LYS A 986 -15.66 -34.80 -2.73
N SER A 987 -16.41 -33.71 -2.70
CA SER A 987 -15.91 -32.41 -3.13
C SER A 987 -14.89 -31.86 -2.11
N LYS A 988 -13.96 -31.00 -2.58
CA LYS A 988 -13.19 -30.15 -1.67
C LYS A 988 -14.11 -29.02 -1.21
N MET A 989 -14.45 -29.01 0.08
CA MET A 989 -15.12 -27.86 0.70
C MET A 989 -14.12 -26.70 0.81
N ILE A 990 -14.51 -25.52 0.35
CA ILE A 990 -13.74 -24.29 0.47
C ILE A 990 -14.41 -23.47 1.56
N LYS A 991 -13.67 -23.01 2.56
CA LYS A 991 -14.24 -22.10 3.56
C LYS A 991 -14.51 -20.74 2.93
N VAL A 992 -15.53 -20.02 3.40
CA VAL A 992 -15.90 -18.68 2.89
C VAL A 992 -14.70 -17.72 2.91
N GLU A 993 -13.90 -17.74 3.99
CA GLU A 993 -12.64 -16.96 4.14
C GLU A 993 -11.61 -17.18 3.01
N ASN A 994 -11.67 -18.32 2.30
CA ASN A 994 -10.77 -18.67 1.20
C ASN A 994 -11.47 -18.67 -0.17
N PHE A 995 -12.76 -18.31 -0.25
CA PHE A 995 -13.53 -18.38 -1.49
C PHE A 995 -13.08 -17.33 -2.50
N GLU A 996 -12.78 -16.10 -2.06
CA GLU A 996 -12.34 -15.02 -2.94
C GLU A 996 -10.98 -15.32 -3.59
N SER A 997 -10.02 -15.85 -2.82
CA SER A 997 -8.70 -16.23 -3.31
C SER A 997 -8.77 -17.45 -4.24
N TYR A 998 -9.68 -18.40 -3.97
CA TYR A 998 -9.98 -19.51 -4.87
C TYR A 998 -10.60 -19.02 -6.19
N PHE A 999 -11.63 -18.17 -6.11
CA PHE A 999 -12.30 -17.60 -7.28
C PHE A 999 -11.34 -16.83 -8.18
N LYS A 1000 -10.53 -15.92 -7.62
CA LYS A 1000 -9.49 -15.18 -8.35
C LYS A 1000 -8.48 -16.12 -9.03
N LYS A 1001 -8.13 -17.23 -8.39
CA LYS A 1001 -7.25 -18.26 -8.99
C LYS A 1001 -7.91 -18.98 -10.17
N GLN A 1002 -9.17 -19.42 -10.04
CA GLN A 1002 -9.83 -20.19 -11.10
C GLN A 1002 -10.35 -19.32 -12.26
N GLN A 1003 -10.56 -18.02 -12.02
CA GLN A 1003 -10.87 -17.00 -13.02
C GLN A 1003 -9.66 -16.61 -13.89
N ALA A 1004 -8.43 -16.81 -13.39
CA ALA A 1004 -7.21 -16.52 -14.12
C ALA A 1004 -7.17 -17.21 -15.48
N ASP A 1005 -6.43 -16.61 -16.43
CA ASP A 1005 -6.28 -17.10 -17.80
C ASP A 1005 -7.62 -17.41 -18.49
N SER A 1006 -8.53 -16.43 -18.48
CA SER A 1006 -9.85 -16.52 -19.13
C SER A 1006 -10.73 -17.68 -18.62
N ASN A 1007 -10.78 -17.88 -17.30
CA ASN A 1007 -11.52 -18.93 -16.62
C ASN A 1007 -11.01 -20.37 -16.89
N CYS A 1008 -9.73 -20.57 -17.24
CA CYS A 1008 -9.19 -21.91 -17.49
C CYS A 1008 -9.35 -22.85 -16.28
N GLY A 1009 -9.16 -22.36 -15.04
CA GLY A 1009 -9.33 -23.18 -13.84
C GLY A 1009 -10.77 -23.67 -13.63
N PHE A 1010 -11.77 -22.85 -13.96
CA PHE A 1010 -13.17 -23.27 -13.97
C PHE A 1010 -13.49 -24.25 -15.11
N ALA A 1011 -12.84 -24.10 -16.26
CA ALA A 1011 -13.00 -25.04 -17.37
C ALA A 1011 -12.43 -26.43 -17.03
N GLU A 1012 -11.26 -26.50 -16.38
CA GLU A 1012 -10.66 -27.77 -15.92
C GLU A 1012 -11.57 -28.49 -14.90
N GLU A 1013 -12.10 -27.79 -13.89
CA GLU A 1013 -13.10 -28.35 -12.96
C GLU A 1013 -14.35 -28.87 -13.69
N TYR A 1014 -14.83 -28.14 -14.69
CA TYR A 1014 -16.00 -28.52 -15.49
C TYR A 1014 -15.76 -29.79 -16.33
N GLU A 1015 -14.55 -29.97 -16.88
CA GLU A 1015 -14.18 -31.18 -17.63
C GLU A 1015 -14.11 -32.42 -16.72
N GLU A 1016 -13.59 -32.31 -15.49
CA GLU A 1016 -13.54 -33.44 -14.53
C GLU A 1016 -14.94 -34.04 -14.27
N LEU A 1017 -15.96 -33.17 -14.22
CA LEU A 1017 -17.34 -33.54 -13.91
C LEU A 1017 -18.05 -34.31 -15.03
N LYS A 1018 -17.62 -34.16 -16.30
CA LYS A 1018 -18.29 -34.78 -17.47
C LYS A 1018 -18.39 -36.31 -17.41
N SER A 1019 -17.56 -36.97 -16.61
CA SER A 1019 -17.59 -38.43 -16.42
C SER A 1019 -18.62 -38.90 -15.37
N THR A 1020 -19.16 -37.99 -14.56
CA THR A 1020 -20.01 -38.31 -13.42
C THR A 1020 -21.44 -38.64 -13.87
N GLY A 1021 -22.00 -39.76 -13.40
CA GLY A 1021 -23.41 -40.11 -13.61
C GLY A 1021 -23.80 -40.63 -15.01
N VAL A 1022 -22.90 -40.56 -16.00
CA VAL A 1022 -23.19 -40.89 -17.41
C VAL A 1022 -23.68 -42.34 -17.63
N HIS A 1023 -23.35 -43.26 -16.72
CA HIS A 1023 -23.69 -44.69 -16.81
C HIS A 1023 -25.04 -45.08 -16.18
N GLN A 1024 -25.85 -44.13 -15.70
CA GLN A 1024 -27.16 -44.38 -15.12
C GLN A 1024 -28.21 -44.76 -16.19
N THR A 1025 -29.09 -45.72 -15.90
CA THR A 1025 -30.06 -46.25 -16.87
C THR A 1025 -31.21 -45.27 -17.15
N LYS A 1026 -31.75 -45.31 -18.38
CA LYS A 1026 -32.83 -44.43 -18.89
C LYS A 1026 -33.98 -45.25 -19.51
N SER A 1027 -34.11 -46.51 -19.11
CA SER A 1027 -34.94 -47.52 -19.77
C SER A 1027 -36.43 -47.16 -19.82
N ALA A 1028 -36.95 -46.49 -18.79
CA ALA A 1028 -38.34 -46.02 -18.78
C ALA A 1028 -38.58 -44.90 -19.81
N ALA A 1029 -37.59 -44.04 -20.04
CA ALA A 1029 -37.65 -42.94 -21.00
C ALA A 1029 -37.46 -43.38 -22.46
N GLU A 1030 -36.65 -44.43 -22.66
CA GLU A 1030 -36.34 -45.01 -23.96
C GLU A 1030 -37.43 -45.96 -24.50
N ASN A 1031 -38.36 -46.39 -23.64
CA ASN A 1031 -39.54 -47.18 -23.99
C ASN A 1031 -40.31 -46.49 -25.13
N PRO A 1032 -40.62 -47.18 -26.26
CA PRO A 1032 -41.38 -46.65 -27.39
C PRO A 1032 -42.60 -45.80 -27.01
N ASP A 1033 -43.40 -46.23 -26.04
CA ASP A 1033 -44.63 -45.54 -25.61
C ASP A 1033 -44.35 -44.18 -24.96
N ASN A 1034 -43.17 -44.03 -24.35
CA ASN A 1034 -42.75 -42.83 -23.63
C ASN A 1034 -41.90 -41.87 -24.47
N ARG A 1035 -41.38 -42.29 -25.63
CA ARG A 1035 -40.54 -41.43 -26.49
C ARG A 1035 -41.23 -40.13 -26.89
N GLY A 1036 -42.52 -40.21 -27.22
CA GLY A 1036 -43.35 -39.04 -27.56
C GLY A 1036 -43.62 -38.08 -26.39
N LYS A 1037 -43.22 -38.45 -25.17
CA LYS A 1037 -43.31 -37.60 -23.96
C LYS A 1037 -41.99 -36.88 -23.64
N ASN A 1038 -40.94 -37.09 -24.42
CA ASN A 1038 -39.64 -36.42 -24.22
C ASN A 1038 -39.45 -35.29 -25.23
N ARG A 1039 -39.12 -34.08 -24.75
CA ARG A 1039 -38.85 -32.92 -25.61
C ARG A 1039 -37.55 -33.08 -26.40
N TYR A 1040 -36.57 -33.78 -25.82
CA TYR A 1040 -35.25 -34.01 -26.40
C TYR A 1040 -34.86 -35.48 -26.27
N ASN A 1041 -34.44 -36.10 -27.37
CA ASN A 1041 -34.07 -37.52 -27.40
C ASN A 1041 -32.79 -37.84 -26.59
N ASN A 1042 -31.99 -36.83 -26.26
CA ASN A 1042 -30.73 -36.95 -25.52
C ASN A 1042 -30.81 -36.43 -24.07
N VAL A 1043 -31.94 -35.84 -23.65
CA VAL A 1043 -32.17 -35.35 -22.27
C VAL A 1043 -33.30 -36.17 -21.67
N LEU A 1044 -32.91 -37.30 -21.09
CA LEU A 1044 -33.83 -38.34 -20.59
C LEU A 1044 -33.58 -38.57 -19.08
N PRO A 1045 -34.64 -38.75 -18.28
CA PRO A 1045 -34.52 -38.92 -16.85
C PRO A 1045 -33.88 -40.26 -16.49
N TYR A 1046 -33.05 -40.24 -15.45
CA TYR A 1046 -32.44 -41.46 -14.91
C TYR A 1046 -33.46 -42.30 -14.13
N ASP A 1047 -33.52 -43.61 -14.38
CA ASP A 1047 -34.50 -44.53 -13.77
C ASP A 1047 -34.42 -44.56 -12.23
N ILE A 1048 -33.22 -44.32 -11.67
CA ILE A 1048 -32.94 -44.37 -10.23
C ILE A 1048 -33.67 -43.30 -9.41
N SER A 1049 -33.91 -42.12 -10.00
CA SER A 1049 -34.55 -40.99 -9.31
C SER A 1049 -35.75 -40.41 -10.06
N ARG A 1050 -36.21 -41.04 -11.15
CA ARG A 1050 -37.34 -40.53 -11.93
C ARG A 1050 -38.60 -40.43 -11.08
N VAL A 1051 -39.39 -39.37 -11.32
CA VAL A 1051 -40.72 -39.25 -10.73
C VAL A 1051 -41.64 -40.28 -11.40
N LYS A 1052 -42.46 -40.97 -10.60
CA LYS A 1052 -43.45 -41.93 -11.06
C LYS A 1052 -44.84 -41.42 -10.76
N LEU A 1053 -45.70 -41.31 -11.76
CA LEU A 1053 -47.09 -40.89 -11.61
C LEU A 1053 -47.94 -42.03 -11.05
N SER A 1054 -49.05 -41.69 -10.40
CA SER A 1054 -49.98 -42.68 -9.84
C SER A 1054 -50.79 -43.37 -10.95
N ASP A 1055 -50.89 -44.70 -10.90
CA ASP A 1055 -51.66 -45.51 -11.85
C ASP A 1055 -53.17 -45.34 -11.63
N LEU A 1056 -53.76 -44.37 -12.33
CA LEU A 1056 -55.20 -44.10 -12.38
C LEU A 1056 -55.68 -44.06 -13.83
N ASN A 1057 -56.15 -45.21 -14.33
CA ASN A 1057 -57.11 -45.44 -15.44
C ASN A 1057 -56.98 -44.69 -16.79
N SER A 1058 -56.04 -43.77 -17.00
CA SER A 1058 -56.00 -42.86 -18.16
C SER A 1058 -55.24 -43.41 -19.38
N GLY A 1059 -54.69 -44.63 -19.30
CA GLY A 1059 -53.86 -45.21 -20.38
C GLY A 1059 -52.49 -44.52 -20.59
N SER A 1060 -52.17 -43.49 -19.81
CA SER A 1060 -50.98 -42.65 -19.98
C SER A 1060 -49.70 -43.22 -19.31
N GLY A 1061 -49.81 -44.28 -18.51
CA GLY A 1061 -48.69 -44.88 -17.77
C GLY A 1061 -48.13 -44.02 -16.63
N ASP A 1062 -47.04 -44.49 -16.02
CA ASP A 1062 -46.38 -43.90 -14.84
C ASP A 1062 -45.32 -42.84 -15.17
N TYR A 1063 -45.10 -42.56 -16.45
CA TYR A 1063 -43.92 -41.83 -16.94
C TYR A 1063 -44.17 -40.34 -17.16
N ILE A 1064 -43.25 -39.54 -16.61
CA ILE A 1064 -42.99 -38.14 -16.96
C ILE A 1064 -41.48 -37.90 -16.98
N ASN A 1065 -41.01 -36.98 -17.83
CA ASN A 1065 -39.61 -36.58 -17.87
C ASN A 1065 -39.30 -35.60 -16.71
N ALA A 1066 -39.05 -36.19 -15.53
CA ALA A 1066 -38.66 -35.50 -14.32
C ALA A 1066 -37.88 -36.42 -13.35
N ASN A 1067 -36.96 -35.85 -12.57
CA ASN A 1067 -36.16 -36.53 -11.55
C ASN A 1067 -36.26 -35.81 -10.20
N TYR A 1068 -36.25 -36.57 -9.10
CA TYR A 1068 -35.96 -36.04 -7.78
C TYR A 1068 -34.50 -35.63 -7.67
N MET A 1069 -34.26 -34.43 -7.14
CA MET A 1069 -32.94 -33.85 -6.94
C MET A 1069 -32.73 -33.47 -5.45
N PRO A 1070 -31.53 -33.71 -4.90
CA PRO A 1070 -31.24 -33.44 -3.49
C PRO A 1070 -30.92 -31.95 -3.24
N GLY A 1071 -31.67 -31.32 -2.33
CA GLY A 1071 -31.34 -30.01 -1.79
C GLY A 1071 -30.31 -30.10 -0.66
N TYR A 1072 -30.21 -29.05 0.16
CA TYR A 1072 -29.33 -29.02 1.33
C TYR A 1072 -29.83 -29.98 2.44
N SER A 1073 -31.09 -29.84 2.85
CA SER A 1073 -31.69 -30.58 3.98
C SER A 1073 -32.39 -31.89 3.63
N SER A 1074 -32.71 -32.14 2.35
CA SER A 1074 -33.48 -33.32 1.91
C SER A 1074 -33.02 -33.88 0.56
N ASN A 1075 -32.91 -35.21 0.49
CA ASN A 1075 -32.56 -35.96 -0.72
C ASN A 1075 -33.61 -35.88 -1.85
N LYS A 1076 -34.78 -35.29 -1.57
CA LYS A 1076 -35.88 -35.08 -2.53
C LYS A 1076 -36.44 -33.66 -2.47
N ALA A 1077 -35.67 -32.67 -2.01
CA ALA A 1077 -36.13 -31.28 -1.87
C ALA A 1077 -36.63 -30.66 -3.18
N PHE A 1078 -36.13 -31.14 -4.33
CA PHE A 1078 -36.49 -30.62 -5.64
C PHE A 1078 -36.98 -31.73 -6.57
N ILE A 1079 -37.83 -31.35 -7.53
CA ILE A 1079 -38.08 -32.12 -8.75
C ILE A 1079 -37.57 -31.27 -9.93
N ALA A 1080 -36.57 -31.78 -10.64
CA ALA A 1080 -36.13 -31.21 -11.92
C ALA A 1080 -36.96 -31.85 -13.05
N ALA A 1081 -37.65 -31.03 -13.86
CA ALA A 1081 -38.51 -31.52 -14.95
C ALA A 1081 -38.27 -30.77 -16.26
N GLN A 1082 -38.55 -31.42 -17.41
CA GLN A 1082 -38.65 -30.71 -18.68
C GLN A 1082 -39.88 -29.77 -18.70
N GLY A 1083 -39.86 -28.75 -19.55
CA GLY A 1083 -41.06 -27.93 -19.80
C GLY A 1083 -42.12 -28.75 -20.55
N PRO A 1084 -43.37 -28.84 -20.06
CA PRO A 1084 -44.40 -29.73 -20.63
C PRO A 1084 -44.61 -29.51 -22.13
N LEU A 1085 -44.90 -30.60 -22.83
CA LEU A 1085 -45.38 -30.66 -24.21
C LEU A 1085 -46.93 -30.66 -24.22
N ALA A 1086 -47.54 -30.28 -25.34
CA ALA A 1086 -49.01 -30.32 -25.53
C ALA A 1086 -49.66 -31.64 -25.06
N ASN A 1087 -49.04 -32.78 -25.37
CA ASN A 1087 -49.48 -34.13 -24.99
C ASN A 1087 -49.06 -34.58 -23.57
N THR A 1088 -48.45 -33.72 -22.76
CA THR A 1088 -47.98 -34.04 -21.39
C THR A 1088 -48.42 -33.01 -20.34
N THR A 1089 -49.26 -32.03 -20.71
CA THR A 1089 -49.78 -31.03 -19.75
C THR A 1089 -50.64 -31.67 -18.65
N GLU A 1090 -51.40 -32.71 -18.98
CA GLU A 1090 -52.13 -33.55 -18.01
C GLU A 1090 -51.18 -34.30 -17.07
N ASP A 1091 -50.16 -34.99 -17.62
CA ASP A 1091 -49.15 -35.69 -16.81
C ASP A 1091 -48.42 -34.73 -15.85
N PHE A 1092 -48.20 -33.48 -16.26
CA PHE A 1092 -47.54 -32.45 -15.47
C PHE A 1092 -48.39 -31.99 -14.27
N TRP A 1093 -49.68 -31.74 -14.46
CA TRP A 1093 -50.59 -31.45 -13.33
C TRP A 1093 -50.85 -32.65 -12.44
N ARG A 1094 -50.92 -33.86 -13.03
CA ARG A 1094 -50.95 -35.11 -12.27
C ARG A 1094 -49.72 -35.26 -11.38
N MET A 1095 -48.53 -34.91 -11.87
CA MET A 1095 -47.30 -34.87 -11.05
C MET A 1095 -47.40 -33.89 -9.88
N ILE A 1096 -47.84 -32.65 -10.14
CA ILE A 1096 -48.01 -31.59 -9.14
C ILE A 1096 -48.97 -32.05 -8.03
N TRP A 1097 -50.09 -32.66 -8.41
CA TRP A 1097 -51.07 -33.21 -7.48
C TRP A 1097 -50.52 -34.40 -6.68
N ASP A 1098 -50.05 -35.44 -7.39
CA ASP A 1098 -49.58 -36.70 -6.80
C ASP A 1098 -48.43 -36.50 -5.81
N LYS A 1099 -47.54 -35.54 -6.07
CA LYS A 1099 -46.35 -35.28 -5.25
C LYS A 1099 -46.54 -34.11 -4.29
N SER A 1100 -47.77 -33.61 -4.17
CA SER A 1100 -48.16 -32.53 -3.25
C SER A 1100 -47.24 -31.30 -3.39
N ILE A 1101 -47.06 -30.85 -4.62
CA ILE A 1101 -46.19 -29.74 -4.99
C ILE A 1101 -46.95 -28.43 -4.81
N TYR A 1102 -46.51 -27.58 -3.88
CA TYR A 1102 -47.10 -26.26 -3.63
C TYR A 1102 -46.35 -25.12 -4.34
N CYS A 1103 -45.10 -25.34 -4.74
CA CYS A 1103 -44.25 -24.34 -5.38
C CYS A 1103 -43.69 -24.84 -6.72
N ILE A 1104 -43.89 -24.06 -7.78
CA ILE A 1104 -43.36 -24.30 -9.13
C ILE A 1104 -42.43 -23.15 -9.52
N VAL A 1105 -41.28 -23.47 -10.07
CA VAL A 1105 -40.27 -22.53 -10.56
C VAL A 1105 -40.08 -22.78 -12.06
N MET A 1106 -40.58 -21.86 -12.87
CA MET A 1106 -40.50 -21.88 -14.32
C MET A 1106 -39.42 -20.92 -14.80
N LEU A 1107 -38.34 -21.45 -15.36
CA LEU A 1107 -37.14 -20.68 -15.74
C LEU A 1107 -37.05 -20.46 -17.26
N THR A 1108 -38.17 -20.38 -17.98
CA THR A 1108 -38.19 -20.23 -19.45
C THR A 1108 -39.48 -19.57 -19.91
N LYS A 1109 -39.47 -18.78 -20.98
CA LYS A 1109 -40.70 -18.33 -21.65
C LYS A 1109 -41.30 -19.50 -22.43
N CYS A 1110 -42.61 -19.52 -22.67
CA CYS A 1110 -43.25 -20.55 -23.49
C CYS A 1110 -42.65 -20.61 -24.91
N VAL A 1111 -42.29 -19.45 -25.46
CA VAL A 1111 -41.61 -19.29 -26.76
C VAL A 1111 -40.36 -18.43 -26.57
N GLU A 1112 -39.21 -18.94 -26.99
CA GLU A 1112 -37.94 -18.19 -27.07
C GLU A 1112 -37.35 -18.38 -28.47
N GLN A 1113 -36.84 -17.31 -29.10
CA GLN A 1113 -36.29 -17.34 -30.47
C GLN A 1113 -37.24 -18.01 -31.51
N ALA A 1114 -38.54 -17.73 -31.42
CA ALA A 1114 -39.61 -18.34 -32.23
C ALA A 1114 -39.72 -19.88 -32.15
N ARG A 1115 -39.17 -20.52 -31.10
CA ARG A 1115 -39.30 -21.95 -30.81
C ARG A 1115 -40.07 -22.17 -29.51
N THR A 1116 -41.02 -23.11 -29.51
CA THR A 1116 -41.75 -23.51 -28.30
C THR A 1116 -40.81 -24.23 -27.33
N LYS A 1117 -40.49 -23.57 -26.22
CA LYS A 1117 -39.64 -24.08 -25.14
C LYS A 1117 -40.44 -24.78 -24.05
N CYS A 1118 -41.68 -24.33 -23.82
CA CYS A 1118 -42.63 -24.88 -22.86
C CYS A 1118 -44.04 -24.69 -23.41
N GLU A 1119 -44.92 -25.69 -23.28
CA GLU A 1119 -46.35 -25.49 -23.50
C GLU A 1119 -46.93 -24.66 -22.36
N GLN A 1120 -47.91 -23.79 -22.65
CA GLN A 1120 -48.62 -23.08 -21.60
C GLN A 1120 -49.55 -24.04 -20.86
N TYR A 1121 -49.19 -24.39 -19.63
CA TYR A 1121 -49.92 -25.36 -18.81
C TYR A 1121 -50.90 -24.69 -17.82
N TRP A 1122 -51.09 -23.38 -17.85
CA TRP A 1122 -52.09 -22.65 -17.05
C TRP A 1122 -53.11 -21.94 -17.96
N PRO A 1123 -54.36 -21.73 -17.52
CA PRO A 1123 -55.34 -20.97 -18.31
C PRO A 1123 -55.15 -19.45 -18.19
N ASP A 1124 -55.63 -18.70 -19.19
CA ASP A 1124 -55.53 -17.24 -19.20
C ASP A 1124 -56.63 -16.52 -18.38
N LYS A 1125 -57.88 -17.03 -18.39
CA LYS A 1125 -59.06 -16.31 -17.84
C LYS A 1125 -60.19 -17.16 -17.25
N GLN A 1126 -60.29 -18.44 -17.59
CA GLN A 1126 -61.33 -19.35 -17.10
C GLN A 1126 -60.69 -20.65 -16.63
N SER A 1127 -61.27 -21.29 -15.61
CA SER A 1127 -60.79 -22.58 -15.11
C SER A 1127 -60.67 -23.61 -16.25
N LYS A 1128 -59.55 -24.33 -16.29
CA LYS A 1128 -59.27 -25.34 -17.31
C LYS A 1128 -58.90 -26.66 -16.67
N THR A 1129 -59.53 -27.72 -17.14
CA THR A 1129 -59.31 -29.08 -16.65
C THR A 1129 -58.20 -29.79 -17.45
N TYR A 1130 -57.30 -30.43 -16.73
CA TYR A 1130 -56.19 -31.24 -17.22
C TYR A 1130 -56.35 -32.65 -16.64
N GLY A 1131 -56.98 -33.56 -17.41
CA GLY A 1131 -57.43 -34.85 -16.89
C GLY A 1131 -58.47 -34.69 -15.77
N ASP A 1132 -58.15 -35.15 -14.56
CA ASP A 1132 -58.99 -35.02 -13.37
C ASP A 1132 -58.71 -33.73 -12.55
N ILE A 1133 -57.76 -32.89 -12.98
CA ILE A 1133 -57.30 -31.70 -12.23
C ILE A 1133 -57.84 -30.43 -12.87
N ALA A 1134 -58.73 -29.71 -12.18
CA ALA A 1134 -59.19 -28.38 -12.56
C ALA A 1134 -58.22 -27.32 -12.01
N VAL A 1135 -57.71 -26.45 -12.88
CA VAL A 1135 -56.76 -25.40 -12.53
C VAL A 1135 -57.39 -24.05 -12.82
N THR A 1136 -57.36 -23.16 -11.82
CA THR A 1136 -57.90 -21.80 -11.93
C THR A 1136 -56.85 -20.80 -11.45
N VAL A 1137 -56.51 -19.79 -12.27
CA VAL A 1137 -55.68 -18.67 -11.80
C VAL A 1137 -56.51 -17.83 -10.84
N VAL A 1138 -55.98 -17.64 -9.62
CA VAL A 1138 -56.57 -16.81 -8.56
C VAL A 1138 -55.97 -15.41 -8.61
N LEU A 1139 -54.64 -15.34 -8.75
CA LEU A 1139 -53.87 -14.10 -8.83
C LEU A 1139 -52.75 -14.26 -9.86
N GLU A 1140 -52.47 -13.20 -10.62
CA GLU A 1140 -51.31 -13.09 -11.49
C GLU A 1140 -50.66 -11.71 -11.29
N THR A 1141 -49.41 -11.70 -10.83
CA THR A 1141 -48.60 -10.50 -10.60
C THR A 1141 -47.45 -10.50 -11.60
N VAL A 1142 -47.57 -9.67 -12.64
CA VAL A 1142 -46.53 -9.51 -13.67
C VAL A 1142 -45.56 -8.42 -13.21
N LEU A 1143 -44.33 -8.80 -12.90
CA LEU A 1143 -43.22 -7.90 -12.59
C LEU A 1143 -42.26 -7.84 -13.81
N PRO A 1144 -41.33 -6.87 -13.90
CA PRO A 1144 -40.46 -6.74 -15.06
C PRO A 1144 -39.64 -8.00 -15.37
N GLU A 1145 -39.09 -8.63 -14.33
CA GLU A 1145 -38.12 -9.72 -14.47
C GLU A 1145 -38.71 -11.13 -14.28
N TRP A 1146 -39.87 -11.22 -13.63
CA TRP A 1146 -40.60 -12.47 -13.41
C TRP A 1146 -42.12 -12.26 -13.25
N THR A 1147 -42.90 -13.33 -13.41
CA THR A 1147 -44.34 -13.34 -13.11
C THR A 1147 -44.61 -14.31 -11.96
N ILE A 1148 -45.44 -13.91 -10.99
CA ILE A 1148 -45.93 -14.80 -9.93
C ILE A 1148 -47.39 -15.11 -10.20
N ARG A 1149 -47.79 -16.39 -10.13
CA ARG A 1149 -49.18 -16.83 -10.28
C ARG A 1149 -49.59 -17.72 -9.13
N ASP A 1150 -50.74 -17.45 -8.54
CA ASP A 1150 -51.40 -18.36 -7.60
C ASP A 1150 -52.51 -19.11 -8.31
N PHE A 1151 -52.47 -20.44 -8.23
CA PHE A 1151 -53.49 -21.32 -8.78
C PHE A 1151 -54.29 -21.98 -7.67
N ASN A 1152 -55.62 -21.96 -7.78
CA ASN A 1152 -56.47 -22.94 -7.10
C ASN A 1152 -56.51 -24.20 -7.97
N VAL A 1153 -55.98 -25.29 -7.43
CA VAL A 1153 -55.90 -26.60 -8.08
C VAL A 1153 -56.86 -27.53 -7.36
N GLU A 1154 -57.90 -27.99 -8.06
CA GLU A 1154 -58.96 -28.86 -7.50
C GLU A 1154 -58.98 -30.20 -8.23
N ASN A 1155 -59.01 -31.30 -7.47
CA ASN A 1155 -59.15 -32.64 -8.04
C ASN A 1155 -60.64 -33.00 -8.15
N ALA A 1156 -61.15 -33.02 -9.38
CA ALA A 1156 -62.57 -33.17 -9.69
C ALA A 1156 -63.18 -34.50 -9.21
N ASN A 1157 -62.35 -35.54 -9.01
CA ASN A 1157 -62.79 -36.85 -8.51
C ASN A 1157 -62.90 -36.91 -6.98
N THR A 1158 -62.27 -35.98 -6.25
CA THR A 1158 -62.23 -35.99 -4.77
C THR A 1158 -62.84 -34.75 -4.12
N GLY A 1159 -62.93 -33.63 -4.86
CA GLY A 1159 -63.32 -32.33 -4.32
C GLY A 1159 -62.28 -31.72 -3.36
N GLU A 1160 -61.07 -32.26 -3.32
CA GLU A 1160 -59.95 -31.65 -2.59
C GLU A 1160 -59.36 -30.53 -3.44
N SER A 1161 -59.10 -29.37 -2.83
CA SER A 1161 -58.44 -28.23 -3.46
C SER A 1161 -57.18 -27.80 -2.70
N ARG A 1162 -56.21 -27.24 -3.44
CA ARG A 1162 -54.91 -26.80 -2.95
C ARG A 1162 -54.47 -25.55 -3.70
N THR A 1163 -53.89 -24.58 -2.97
CA THR A 1163 -53.23 -23.44 -3.60
C THR A 1163 -51.81 -23.84 -4.04
N VAL A 1164 -51.44 -23.53 -5.28
CA VAL A 1164 -50.10 -23.78 -5.83
C VAL A 1164 -49.57 -22.50 -6.47
N ARG A 1165 -48.39 -22.04 -6.03
CA ARG A 1165 -47.74 -20.83 -6.56
C ARG A 1165 -46.70 -21.18 -7.62
N GLN A 1166 -46.75 -20.49 -8.77
CA GLN A 1166 -45.72 -20.51 -9.79
C GLN A 1166 -44.91 -19.20 -9.76
N PHE A 1167 -43.60 -19.33 -9.65
CA PHE A 1167 -42.61 -18.30 -9.89
C PHE A 1167 -42.04 -18.48 -11.29
N HIS A 1168 -42.35 -17.57 -12.21
CA HIS A 1168 -41.97 -17.64 -13.63
C HIS A 1168 -40.90 -16.60 -13.96
N PHE A 1169 -39.62 -16.99 -13.94
CA PHE A 1169 -38.51 -16.11 -14.30
C PHE A 1169 -38.53 -15.85 -15.81
N THR A 1170 -38.92 -14.64 -16.21
CA THR A 1170 -39.07 -14.24 -17.61
C THR A 1170 -37.79 -13.69 -18.22
N SER A 1171 -36.85 -13.13 -17.45
CA SER A 1171 -35.66 -12.46 -18.02
C SER A 1171 -34.39 -13.31 -18.13
N TRP A 1172 -34.43 -14.62 -17.85
CA TRP A 1172 -33.26 -15.49 -18.09
C TRP A 1172 -33.11 -15.82 -19.60
N PRO A 1173 -32.05 -15.37 -20.30
CA PRO A 1173 -31.90 -15.55 -21.75
C PRO A 1173 -31.58 -16.99 -22.17
N ASP A 1174 -31.87 -17.34 -23.42
CA ASP A 1174 -31.56 -18.64 -24.02
C ASP A 1174 -30.07 -18.76 -24.32
N HIS A 1175 -29.46 -19.86 -23.89
CA HIS A 1175 -28.01 -20.09 -23.94
C HIS A 1175 -27.16 -18.99 -23.27
N GLY A 1176 -27.70 -18.32 -22.23
CA GLY A 1176 -26.97 -17.31 -21.45
C GLY A 1176 -27.30 -17.33 -19.95
N VAL A 1177 -26.75 -16.34 -19.24
CA VAL A 1177 -27.00 -16.06 -17.81
C VAL A 1177 -27.85 -14.79 -17.67
N PRO A 1178 -28.53 -14.55 -16.53
CA PRO A 1178 -29.16 -13.27 -16.24
C PRO A 1178 -28.14 -12.11 -16.29
N GLU A 1179 -28.62 -10.90 -16.53
CA GLU A 1179 -27.76 -9.71 -16.72
C GLU A 1179 -26.95 -9.34 -15.47
N THR A 1180 -27.53 -9.54 -14.28
CA THR A 1180 -26.85 -9.39 -12.99
C THR A 1180 -27.09 -10.62 -12.10
N THR A 1181 -26.18 -10.85 -11.15
CA THR A 1181 -26.29 -11.92 -10.15
C THR A 1181 -27.44 -11.67 -9.17
N ASP A 1182 -27.70 -10.42 -8.83
CA ASP A 1182 -28.66 -10.01 -7.80
C ASP A 1182 -30.10 -10.38 -8.18
N LEU A 1183 -30.44 -10.30 -9.48
CA LEU A 1183 -31.75 -10.74 -9.98
C LEU A 1183 -32.03 -12.22 -9.69
N LEU A 1184 -31.02 -13.09 -9.85
CA LEU A 1184 -31.16 -14.53 -9.60
C LEU A 1184 -31.17 -14.86 -8.10
N ILE A 1185 -30.39 -14.12 -7.30
CA ILE A 1185 -30.36 -14.25 -5.84
C ILE A 1185 -31.70 -13.81 -5.23
N ASN A 1186 -32.23 -12.64 -5.64
CA ASN A 1186 -33.52 -12.14 -5.17
C ASN A 1186 -34.68 -13.07 -5.59
N PHE A 1187 -34.66 -13.58 -6.82
CA PHE A 1187 -35.62 -14.59 -7.27
C PHE A 1187 -35.53 -15.88 -6.42
N ARG A 1188 -34.32 -16.37 -6.12
CA ARG A 1188 -34.10 -17.51 -5.20
C ARG A 1188 -34.65 -17.21 -3.81
N HIS A 1189 -34.45 -16.00 -3.25
CA HIS A 1189 -34.98 -15.63 -1.94
C HIS A 1189 -36.51 -15.70 -1.89
N HIS A 1190 -37.23 -15.11 -2.85
CA HIS A 1190 -38.70 -15.19 -2.89
C HIS A 1190 -39.23 -16.64 -3.05
N VAL A 1191 -38.57 -17.46 -3.87
CA VAL A 1191 -38.88 -18.89 -3.98
C VAL A 1191 -38.64 -19.60 -2.66
N HIS A 1192 -37.49 -19.35 -2.01
CA HIS A 1192 -37.09 -20.01 -0.77
C HIS A 1192 -38.02 -19.64 0.38
N GLU A 1193 -38.30 -18.35 0.58
CA GLU A 1193 -39.23 -17.81 1.57
C GLU A 1193 -40.59 -18.49 1.48
N TYR A 1194 -41.21 -18.51 0.29
CA TYR A 1194 -42.48 -19.22 0.09
C TYR A 1194 -42.35 -20.73 0.28
N SER A 1195 -41.27 -21.35 -0.22
CA SER A 1195 -41.06 -22.79 -0.09
C SER A 1195 -40.91 -23.24 1.37
N SER A 1196 -40.33 -22.41 2.23
CA SER A 1196 -40.11 -22.68 3.66
C SER A 1196 -41.40 -22.76 4.48
N GLN A 1197 -42.48 -22.17 3.96
CA GLN A 1197 -43.82 -22.16 4.58
C GLN A 1197 -44.65 -23.40 4.18
N ASN A 1198 -44.20 -24.16 3.18
CA ASN A 1198 -44.89 -25.37 2.71
C ASN A 1198 -44.57 -26.59 3.60
N PRO A 1199 -45.35 -27.68 3.52
CA PRO A 1199 -45.06 -28.90 4.27
C PRO A 1199 -43.65 -29.44 4.00
N ILE A 1200 -42.94 -29.90 5.04
CA ILE A 1200 -41.51 -30.29 4.99
C ILE A 1200 -41.20 -31.34 3.90
N ASP A 1201 -42.16 -32.23 3.59
CA ASP A 1201 -42.01 -33.28 2.58
C ASP A 1201 -42.41 -32.84 1.13
N SER A 1202 -42.80 -31.57 0.93
CA SER A 1202 -43.18 -31.02 -0.40
C SER A 1202 -41.94 -30.64 -1.21
N PRO A 1203 -41.67 -31.30 -2.36
CA PRO A 1203 -40.60 -30.86 -3.24
C PRO A 1203 -40.96 -29.56 -3.98
N VAL A 1204 -39.96 -28.71 -4.24
CA VAL A 1204 -40.11 -27.58 -5.18
C VAL A 1204 -39.90 -28.10 -6.60
N LEU A 1205 -40.87 -27.86 -7.49
CA LEU A 1205 -40.79 -28.25 -8.90
C LEU A 1205 -40.04 -27.18 -9.69
N VAL A 1206 -38.87 -27.49 -10.23
CA VAL A 1206 -38.07 -26.56 -11.03
C VAL A 1206 -38.00 -27.08 -12.48
N HIS A 1207 -38.39 -26.25 -13.44
CA HIS A 1207 -38.31 -26.61 -14.86
C HIS A 1207 -37.86 -25.45 -15.74
N CYS A 1208 -37.18 -25.79 -16.82
CA CYS A 1208 -36.90 -24.88 -17.93
C CYS A 1208 -37.47 -25.52 -19.21
N SER A 1209 -36.80 -25.41 -20.36
CA SER A 1209 -37.21 -26.18 -21.54
C SER A 1209 -36.81 -27.66 -21.44
N ALA A 1210 -35.54 -27.93 -21.18
CA ALA A 1210 -34.97 -29.28 -21.13
C ALA A 1210 -34.94 -29.90 -19.73
N GLY A 1211 -35.13 -29.11 -18.67
CA GLY A 1211 -35.07 -29.57 -17.27
C GLY A 1211 -33.67 -29.75 -16.69
N VAL A 1212 -32.60 -29.44 -17.44
CA VAL A 1212 -31.22 -29.66 -17.00
C VAL A 1212 -30.40 -28.38 -16.82
N GLY A 1213 -30.38 -27.47 -17.81
CA GLY A 1213 -29.52 -26.26 -17.80
C GLY A 1213 -29.87 -25.26 -16.69
N ARG A 1214 -30.75 -24.28 -16.99
CA ARG A 1214 -31.20 -23.29 -16.00
C ARG A 1214 -31.77 -23.94 -14.72
N THR A 1215 -32.47 -25.07 -14.86
CA THR A 1215 -32.99 -25.88 -13.75
C THR A 1215 -31.90 -26.36 -12.80
N GLY A 1216 -30.85 -27.00 -13.34
CA GLY A 1216 -29.73 -27.49 -12.55
C GLY A 1216 -28.94 -26.35 -11.92
N THR A 1217 -28.72 -25.26 -12.67
CA THR A 1217 -28.07 -24.05 -12.14
C THR A 1217 -28.84 -23.45 -10.96
N PHE A 1218 -30.17 -23.32 -11.05
CA PHE A 1218 -30.99 -22.80 -9.95
C PHE A 1218 -30.95 -23.71 -8.70
N ILE A 1219 -31.12 -25.03 -8.87
CA ILE A 1219 -31.05 -26.00 -7.77
C ILE A 1219 -29.66 -26.00 -7.11
N ALA A 1220 -28.59 -25.90 -7.91
CA ALA A 1220 -27.23 -25.83 -7.41
C ALA A 1220 -26.97 -24.54 -6.62
N ILE A 1221 -27.42 -23.38 -7.13
CA ILE A 1221 -27.28 -22.09 -6.44
C ILE A 1221 -28.04 -22.09 -5.12
N ASP A 1222 -29.30 -22.53 -5.09
CA ASP A 1222 -30.09 -22.59 -3.85
C ASP A 1222 -29.41 -23.49 -2.80
N ARG A 1223 -28.96 -24.69 -3.21
CA ARG A 1223 -28.22 -25.62 -2.35
C ARG A 1223 -26.90 -25.04 -1.84
N LEU A 1224 -26.14 -24.35 -2.69
CA LEU A 1224 -24.84 -23.78 -2.34
C LEU A 1224 -24.98 -22.59 -1.37
N ILE A 1225 -25.96 -21.71 -1.60
CA ILE A 1225 -26.22 -20.59 -0.69
C ILE A 1225 -26.68 -21.13 0.67
N GLN A 1226 -27.62 -22.09 0.72
CA GLN A 1226 -28.00 -22.73 1.99
C GLN A 1226 -26.81 -23.39 2.72
N GLN A 1227 -25.88 -24.01 1.97
CA GLN A 1227 -24.67 -24.58 2.58
C GLN A 1227 -23.74 -23.50 3.15
N ILE A 1228 -23.54 -22.39 2.45
CA ILE A 1228 -22.74 -21.25 2.91
C ILE A 1228 -23.37 -20.62 4.17
N GLU A 1229 -24.68 -20.38 4.15
CA GLU A 1229 -25.46 -19.82 5.27
C GLU A 1229 -25.37 -20.67 6.54
N MET A 1230 -25.38 -22.01 6.40
CA MET A 1230 -25.47 -22.95 7.52
C MET A 1230 -24.13 -23.53 8.00
N GLU A 1231 -23.15 -23.70 7.11
CA GLU A 1231 -21.85 -24.35 7.40
C GLU A 1231 -20.66 -23.38 7.35
N ASN A 1232 -20.86 -22.11 6.99
CA ASN A 1232 -19.81 -21.10 6.76
C ASN A 1232 -18.67 -21.59 5.81
N SER A 1233 -19.05 -22.47 4.88
CA SER A 1233 -18.18 -23.04 3.86
C SER A 1233 -19.01 -23.42 2.63
N GLY A 1234 -18.44 -23.26 1.45
CA GLY A 1234 -19.04 -23.63 0.17
C GLY A 1234 -18.10 -24.58 -0.58
N GLY A 1235 -18.58 -25.76 -0.97
CA GLY A 1235 -17.85 -26.57 -1.94
C GLY A 1235 -18.09 -26.05 -3.36
N CYS A 1236 -17.18 -26.31 -4.30
CA CYS A 1236 -17.58 -26.41 -5.71
C CYS A 1236 -18.47 -27.65 -5.88
N VAL A 1237 -19.75 -27.53 -5.50
CA VAL A 1237 -20.78 -28.56 -5.69
C VAL A 1237 -21.51 -28.27 -7.00
N TRP A 1238 -20.79 -28.45 -8.10
CA TRP A 1238 -21.43 -28.76 -9.37
C TRP A 1238 -22.00 -30.17 -9.29
N SER A 1239 -23.23 -30.30 -8.78
CA SER A 1239 -23.98 -31.53 -8.99
C SER A 1239 -24.19 -31.71 -10.49
N GLY A 1240 -23.61 -32.76 -11.08
CA GLY A 1240 -23.96 -33.17 -12.43
C GLY A 1240 -25.46 -33.49 -12.49
N VAL A 1241 -26.21 -32.72 -13.29
CA VAL A 1241 -27.66 -32.86 -13.51
C VAL A 1241 -27.90 -33.61 -14.80
#